data_AF-A0A9E3W7J0-F1
#
_entry.id   AF-A0A9E3W7J0-F1
#
_cell.length_a   1.000
_cell.length_b   1.000
_cell.length_c   1.000
_cell.angle_alpha   90.00
_cell.angle_beta   90.00
_cell.angle_gamma   90.00
#
_symmetry.space_group_name_H-M   'P 1'
#
loop_
_entity.id
_entity.type
_entity.pdbx_description
1 polymer ?
#
loop_
_entity_poly.entity_id
_entity_poly.type
_entity_poly.pdbx_seq_one_letter_code
_entity_poly.pdbx_strand_id
1 'polypeptide(L)'
;MFIIPASTDRGRIRATAAMLVIVGWTACAPAIAKGVEPVSFGSQGIVPLDRVAAWTAPKVNVDGLLAEDALNAGRSDLPYRVGFPMPADLETTKSGTWEELDCGDRLWRLRVRSDGALWIVLGFDTFRLQDGARLWIYEPKGSTVLGPFTTADVRDRGDLWSVPVDGDELVVEIFWPAKLRLEDPRIHLGTVSHGYKPFGTIGRAAWQASARSLGDSGPCNVDVACPLGADWQNEKRGVVILLSGGSGFCTGSLINDTANDCRPYVLTAAHCSAGSGTAFGFNFERQACGAGDPGAPTTQMISGATVRGDDASSDFTLLEMSALPPATFGFYLNGWSRDPGPAATTWVIHHPSGDVKKISHDADPPTDGLQWGATHWRIGQYEEGTTEPGSSGAPLLDQNHRIVGQLHGGTASCSSLTYDEYGKVSASWGGGGTAGTRLSDWLDPLGTGAIVWEGLDGASCYFQPAGSVSLNRSRYACMDSVGIHLRDDNLAGQPTQEVSLSSTTEPAPETVTLGAVAEGSGEFQGTFPLAAVAAAHGDGQVSVADGDTITVTYVDADDGLGHTGVPRTATAMADCAPPRISEVLATGVTESAATITWRTDEASTSVVHYGAAPPGTSTSSIVALVASHGVTLAGLSECTTFYYWVESSDGTGNQAYDDASGAFYTFTTERSTLPASPCGPHASVVGIEPVHDACDSGGAGDADGNWDAGEQVQFSVRIEDDGTTPLTGITATLVPTTPGVAVIDAVAAYPDLAAGATADSLAPQFTAKLRPGLGCGEAVSFDATIRTNEGTWIGSTAEHVGRALAAAGTALDESFASGIPATWAVDDGGSGGGAAATWTTANPGSRIFTAPILAPAAVVDSAGAGPEATQDEQLITPVLDLSAASSVTLEFDQYFRWYGSGQSEIGDVDVGSSLTGETWVNVYRRQGASTANPDHRVLDLTAQAAGAPDAQIRFHYYQASYEWYWEVDNVKVTTSAPGSCQTNPCAIPAGPPPPVPDGSFGLPMRAGRAEPDGTSIELSWDVATCVAANYKALYGSLAHLPTYGVDGAACALGTAGGAIWNGVPAGDLWFTIVATDGSGTEGTWGVDGSGGPEGGTAPSGQCGDSARENLGSCP
;
A
#
# COMPACT_ATOMS: atom_id res chain seq x y z
N MET A 1 -42.64 -5.44 55.73
CA MET A 1 -43.00 -4.77 57.00
C MET A 1 -42.74 -3.28 56.80
N PHE A 2 -43.83 -2.50 56.65
CA PHE A 2 -44.00 -1.01 56.62
C PHE A 2 -43.20 -0.18 55.57
N ILE A 3 -43.76 0.27 54.43
CA ILE A 3 -44.72 1.37 54.08
C ILE A 3 -44.06 2.75 53.78
N ILE A 4 -43.99 3.13 52.47
CA ILE A 4 -44.35 4.38 51.69
C ILE A 4 -44.53 5.72 52.48
N PRO A 5 -44.26 6.99 52.01
CA PRO A 5 -44.43 7.56 50.62
C PRO A 5 -43.45 8.62 50.02
N ALA A 6 -43.51 8.69 48.67
CA ALA A 6 -43.72 9.79 47.70
C ALA A 6 -43.05 11.20 47.77
N SER A 7 -42.40 11.50 46.63
CA SER A 7 -42.53 12.68 45.72
C SER A 7 -41.88 14.05 45.97
N THR A 8 -41.28 14.52 44.85
CA THR A 8 -41.10 15.88 44.30
C THR A 8 -40.00 16.82 44.81
N ASP A 9 -38.97 16.93 43.96
CA ASP A 9 -38.62 18.10 43.14
C ASP A 9 -37.73 19.25 43.69
N ARG A 10 -36.78 19.61 42.80
CA ARG A 10 -35.99 20.85 42.62
C ARG A 10 -35.09 21.39 43.74
N GLY A 11 -33.79 21.33 43.42
CA GLY A 11 -32.95 22.53 43.24
C GLY A 11 -31.99 22.89 44.38
N ARG A 12 -30.71 23.15 44.02
CA ARG A 12 -29.71 24.08 44.62
C ARG A 12 -28.29 23.59 44.27
N ILE A 13 -27.49 24.32 43.50
CA ILE A 13 -26.56 25.41 43.89
C ILE A 13 -25.55 24.98 44.97
N ARG A 14 -24.25 24.92 44.60
CA ARG A 14 -23.12 25.63 45.25
C ARG A 14 -21.81 25.55 44.45
N ALA A 15 -21.10 26.68 44.42
CA ALA A 15 -19.71 26.91 44.00
C ALA A 15 -18.70 26.21 44.98
N THR A 16 -17.39 26.03 44.75
CA THR A 16 -16.38 26.80 43.99
C THR A 16 -15.10 25.93 43.80
N ALA A 17 -14.46 26.05 42.62
CA ALA A 17 -13.03 25.88 42.24
C ALA A 17 -12.11 24.77 42.81
N ALA A 18 -11.64 23.87 41.93
CA ALA A 18 -10.26 23.82 41.39
C ALA A 18 -10.02 22.54 40.55
N MET A 19 -9.73 22.64 39.24
CA MET A 19 -9.02 21.63 38.41
C MET A 19 -8.89 22.19 36.98
N LEU A 20 -7.68 22.54 36.55
CA LEU A 20 -6.71 21.74 35.78
C LEU A 20 -7.17 21.51 34.33
N VAL A 21 -6.42 22.17 33.44
CA VAL A 21 -6.57 22.27 32.00
C VAL A 21 -6.25 20.92 31.34
N ILE A 22 -7.17 20.40 30.51
CA ILE A 22 -6.86 19.44 29.45
C ILE A 22 -7.38 20.05 28.14
N VAL A 23 -6.44 20.34 27.26
CA VAL A 23 -6.63 20.84 25.90
C VAL A 23 -6.90 19.63 25.01
N GLY A 24 -8.12 19.53 24.46
CA GLY A 24 -8.47 18.55 23.44
C GLY A 24 -8.24 19.14 22.04
N TRP A 25 -7.23 18.64 21.33
CA TRP A 25 -7.08 18.82 19.88
C TRP A 25 -7.74 17.62 19.21
N THR A 26 -8.79 17.85 18.42
CA THR A 26 -9.26 16.88 17.43
C THR A 26 -8.43 17.06 16.17
N ALA A 27 -7.39 16.24 16.03
CA ALA A 27 -6.70 16.01 14.77
C ALA A 27 -7.54 15.04 13.91
N CYS A 28 -7.68 15.35 12.63
CA CYS A 28 -8.25 14.45 11.63
C CYS A 28 -7.37 13.21 11.45
N ALA A 29 -8.03 12.07 11.29
CA ALA A 29 -7.46 10.79 10.92
C ALA A 29 -8.31 10.15 9.81
N PRO A 30 -7.72 9.39 8.86
CA PRO A 30 -8.45 8.83 7.73
C PRO A 30 -9.18 7.54 8.14
N ALA A 31 -10.46 7.44 7.77
CA ALA A 31 -11.23 6.21 7.70
C ALA A 31 -11.90 6.16 6.31
N ILE A 32 -12.01 4.97 5.74
CA ILE A 32 -12.38 4.72 4.34
C ILE A 32 -13.70 5.40 3.96
N ALA A 33 -13.57 6.44 3.13
CA ALA A 33 -14.51 6.79 2.08
C ALA A 33 -13.65 7.23 0.89
N LYS A 34 -13.15 6.26 0.11
CA LYS A 34 -12.55 6.57 -1.21
C LYS A 34 -13.71 6.82 -2.18
N GLY A 35 -13.65 7.98 -2.82
CA GLY A 35 -14.76 8.61 -3.54
C GLY A 35 -15.21 7.91 -4.82
N VAL A 36 -16.38 8.37 -5.28
CA VAL A 36 -17.23 7.93 -6.40
C VAL A 36 -18.24 6.85 -6.01
N GLU A 37 -19.53 7.22 -6.03
CA GLU A 37 -20.68 6.33 -5.81
C GLU A 37 -20.72 5.20 -6.87
N PRO A 38 -21.34 4.03 -6.58
CA PRO A 38 -21.59 3.00 -7.58
C PRO A 38 -22.29 3.58 -8.81
N VAL A 39 -21.89 3.15 -10.01
CA VAL A 39 -22.45 3.63 -11.29
C VAL A 39 -23.97 3.48 -11.30
N SER A 40 -24.49 2.39 -10.75
CA SER A 40 -25.93 2.13 -10.72
C SER A 40 -26.76 3.12 -9.90
N PHE A 41 -26.16 3.90 -9.00
CA PHE A 41 -26.90 4.87 -8.17
C PHE A 41 -27.33 6.10 -9.00
N GLY A 42 -26.62 6.40 -10.10
CA GLY A 42 -26.90 7.52 -11.00
C GLY A 42 -27.52 7.14 -12.36
N SER A 43 -27.46 5.88 -12.78
CA SER A 43 -27.91 5.45 -14.12
C SER A 43 -29.44 5.32 -14.24
N GLN A 44 -30.00 5.81 -15.35
CA GLN A 44 -31.41 5.60 -15.74
C GLN A 44 -31.53 4.41 -16.71
N GLY A 45 -32.65 3.69 -16.68
CA GLY A 45 -32.92 2.62 -17.67
C GLY A 45 -32.22 1.28 -17.43
N ILE A 46 -31.31 1.21 -16.47
CA ILE A 46 -30.72 -0.05 -16.00
C ILE A 46 -31.76 -0.92 -15.29
N VAL A 47 -31.50 -2.22 -15.25
CA VAL A 47 -32.33 -3.23 -14.62
C VAL A 47 -32.51 -2.88 -13.13
N PRO A 48 -33.74 -2.72 -12.63
CA PRO A 48 -33.98 -2.55 -11.20
C PRO A 48 -33.37 -3.69 -10.39
N LEU A 49 -32.85 -3.38 -9.21
CA LEU A 49 -32.07 -4.35 -8.40
C LEU A 49 -32.87 -5.63 -8.07
N ASP A 50 -34.20 -5.56 -7.95
CA ASP A 50 -35.07 -6.73 -7.76
C ASP A 50 -35.03 -7.74 -8.93
N ARG A 51 -34.62 -7.29 -10.12
CA ARG A 51 -34.47 -8.09 -11.35
C ARG A 51 -33.02 -8.46 -11.69
N VAL A 52 -32.03 -7.89 -11.00
CA VAL A 52 -30.62 -8.31 -11.11
C VAL A 52 -30.49 -9.74 -10.59
N ALA A 53 -29.72 -10.56 -11.29
CA ALA A 53 -29.48 -11.95 -10.91
C ALA A 53 -28.93 -12.02 -9.48
N ALA A 54 -29.51 -12.93 -8.72
CA ALA A 54 -29.11 -13.19 -7.35
C ALA A 54 -28.56 -14.61 -7.24
N TRP A 55 -27.37 -14.74 -6.70
CA TRP A 55 -26.94 -15.98 -6.09
C TRP A 55 -27.48 -16.00 -4.67
N THR A 56 -28.20 -17.07 -4.33
CA THR A 56 -28.72 -17.29 -2.98
C THR A 56 -27.97 -18.45 -2.37
N ALA A 57 -27.33 -18.19 -1.24
CA ALA A 57 -26.60 -19.19 -0.49
C ALA A 57 -27.53 -20.36 -0.11
N PRO A 58 -27.01 -21.60 -0.05
CA PRO A 58 -27.72 -22.70 0.56
C PRO A 58 -28.19 -22.33 1.96
N LYS A 59 -29.38 -22.80 2.35
CA LYS A 59 -29.91 -22.53 3.70
C LYS A 59 -28.95 -23.05 4.76
N VAL A 60 -28.46 -22.15 5.59
CA VAL A 60 -27.57 -22.48 6.71
C VAL A 60 -28.42 -22.95 7.90
N ASN A 61 -28.08 -24.12 8.46
CA ASN A 61 -28.72 -24.64 9.66
C ASN A 61 -28.08 -24.02 10.91
N VAL A 62 -28.42 -22.77 11.22
CA VAL A 62 -27.86 -22.02 12.35
C VAL A 62 -28.08 -22.76 13.68
N ASP A 63 -29.26 -23.32 13.93
CA ASP A 63 -29.53 -24.10 15.15
C ASP A 63 -28.60 -25.32 15.28
N GLY A 64 -28.32 -25.98 14.15
CA GLY A 64 -27.37 -27.09 14.09
C GLY A 64 -25.93 -26.65 14.36
N LEU A 65 -25.50 -25.52 13.77
CA LEU A 65 -24.17 -24.95 14.01
C LEU A 65 -24.00 -24.54 15.47
N LEU A 66 -25.00 -23.89 16.07
CA LEU A 66 -24.99 -23.54 17.49
C LEU A 66 -24.99 -24.77 18.41
N ALA A 67 -25.68 -25.86 18.02
CA ALA A 67 -25.63 -27.12 18.76
C ALA A 67 -24.26 -27.81 18.65
N GLU A 68 -23.64 -27.77 17.48
CA GLU A 68 -22.27 -28.27 17.27
C GLU A 68 -21.26 -27.43 18.07
N ASP A 69 -21.37 -26.11 18.03
CA ASP A 69 -20.54 -25.20 18.83
C ASP A 69 -20.67 -25.51 20.33
N ALA A 70 -21.88 -25.79 20.81
CA ALA A 70 -22.11 -26.18 22.20
C ALA A 70 -21.45 -27.52 22.58
N LEU A 71 -21.33 -28.47 21.65
CA LEU A 71 -20.58 -29.72 21.86
C LEU A 71 -19.08 -29.48 21.83
N ASN A 72 -18.62 -28.54 21.01
CA ASN A 72 -17.21 -28.16 20.85
C ASN A 72 -16.74 -27.10 21.86
N ALA A 73 -17.62 -26.60 22.75
CA ALA A 73 -17.30 -25.50 23.67
C ALA A 73 -16.13 -25.78 24.63
N GLY A 74 -15.71 -27.05 24.79
CA GLY A 74 -14.54 -27.46 25.56
C GLY A 74 -13.31 -27.83 24.71
N ARG A 75 -13.34 -27.60 23.39
CA ARG A 75 -12.21 -27.82 22.48
C ARG A 75 -11.38 -26.54 22.41
N SER A 76 -10.08 -26.67 22.68
CA SER A 76 -9.11 -25.57 22.65
C SER A 76 -8.29 -25.51 21.37
N ASP A 77 -8.47 -26.47 20.47
CA ASP A 77 -7.72 -26.67 19.23
C ASP A 77 -8.51 -26.21 17.98
N LEU A 78 -9.54 -25.37 18.16
CA LEU A 78 -10.39 -24.87 17.09
C LEU A 78 -10.70 -23.37 17.30
N PRO A 79 -10.79 -22.58 16.22
CA PRO A 79 -11.13 -21.17 16.33
C PRO A 79 -12.57 -20.98 16.81
N TYR A 80 -12.87 -19.82 17.40
CA TYR A 80 -14.23 -19.51 17.84
C TYR A 80 -15.12 -19.22 16.63
N ARG A 81 -15.90 -20.22 16.23
CA ARG A 81 -16.70 -20.16 15.00
C ARG A 81 -17.85 -19.17 15.13
N VAL A 82 -17.96 -18.26 14.15
CA VAL A 82 -18.92 -17.14 14.10
C VAL A 82 -19.54 -16.96 12.73
N GLY A 83 -18.88 -17.47 11.70
CA GLY A 83 -19.36 -17.51 10.33
C GLY A 83 -19.25 -18.93 9.76
N PHE A 84 -20.01 -19.16 8.70
CA PHE A 84 -19.99 -20.39 7.94
C PHE A 84 -19.58 -20.06 6.48
N PRO A 85 -18.32 -20.35 6.09
CA PRO A 85 -17.84 -20.07 4.74
C PRO A 85 -18.42 -21.12 3.80
N MET A 86 -19.02 -20.66 2.71
CA MET A 86 -19.59 -21.54 1.70
C MET A 86 -18.83 -21.36 0.39
N PRO A 87 -18.48 -22.47 -0.29
CA PRO A 87 -17.91 -22.37 -1.62
C PRO A 87 -18.93 -21.69 -2.53
N ALA A 88 -18.46 -20.69 -3.24
CA ALA A 88 -19.13 -20.02 -4.31
C ALA A 88 -18.34 -20.27 -5.60
N ASP A 89 -19.01 -20.12 -6.72
CA ASP A 89 -18.44 -20.35 -8.05
C ASP A 89 -19.09 -19.32 -8.98
N LEU A 90 -18.69 -18.08 -8.71
CA LEU A 90 -19.32 -16.85 -9.19
C LEU A 90 -18.29 -16.05 -9.95
N GLU A 91 -18.39 -16.10 -11.28
CA GLU A 91 -17.57 -15.33 -12.21
C GLU A 91 -18.46 -14.55 -13.17
N THR A 92 -17.91 -13.50 -13.77
CA THR A 92 -18.67 -12.57 -14.63
C THR A 92 -19.24 -13.24 -15.89
N THR A 93 -18.65 -14.35 -16.34
CA THR A 93 -19.09 -15.14 -17.50
C THR A 93 -20.21 -16.12 -17.19
N LYS A 94 -20.40 -16.47 -15.90
CA LYS A 94 -21.31 -17.54 -15.44
C LYS A 94 -22.48 -17.03 -14.61
N SER A 95 -22.25 -15.96 -13.86
CA SER A 95 -23.16 -15.42 -12.85
C SER A 95 -23.39 -13.93 -13.04
N GLY A 96 -24.37 -13.40 -12.33
CA GLY A 96 -24.71 -11.98 -12.38
C GLY A 96 -25.51 -11.58 -13.61
N THR A 97 -25.73 -10.29 -13.77
CA THR A 97 -26.43 -9.70 -14.90
C THR A 97 -25.51 -8.68 -15.53
N TRP A 98 -25.14 -8.95 -16.77
CA TRP A 98 -24.56 -7.92 -17.63
C TRP A 98 -25.67 -7.08 -18.22
N GLU A 99 -25.47 -5.79 -18.12
CA GLU A 99 -26.34 -4.77 -18.67
C GLU A 99 -25.48 -3.95 -19.61
N GLU A 100 -25.94 -3.85 -20.84
CA GLU A 100 -25.36 -2.91 -21.79
C GLU A 100 -25.74 -1.52 -21.29
N LEU A 101 -24.72 -0.72 -21.02
CA LEU A 101 -24.85 0.72 -20.92
C LEU A 101 -24.76 1.28 -22.34
N ASP A 102 -24.97 2.58 -22.47
CA ASP A 102 -24.86 3.21 -23.78
C ASP A 102 -23.45 3.00 -24.38
N CYS A 103 -23.37 2.84 -25.70
CA CYS A 103 -22.14 2.60 -26.48
C CYS A 103 -21.22 1.46 -26.06
N GLY A 104 -21.80 0.41 -25.51
CA GLY A 104 -21.10 -0.86 -25.37
C GLY A 104 -20.19 -0.92 -24.15
N ASP A 105 -20.20 0.12 -23.31
CA ASP A 105 -19.91 0.01 -21.89
C ASP A 105 -20.85 -1.02 -21.28
N ARG A 106 -20.38 -1.71 -20.25
CA ARG A 106 -21.14 -2.76 -19.61
C ARG A 106 -21.09 -2.59 -18.11
N LEU A 107 -22.24 -2.77 -17.48
CA LEU A 107 -22.36 -2.90 -16.05
C LEU A 107 -22.63 -4.36 -15.74
N TRP A 108 -21.81 -4.97 -14.90
CA TRP A 108 -22.11 -6.26 -14.33
C TRP A 108 -22.57 -6.09 -12.89
N ARG A 109 -23.70 -6.68 -12.52
CA ARG A 109 -24.15 -6.72 -11.13
C ARG A 109 -24.54 -8.12 -10.71
N LEU A 110 -24.18 -8.47 -9.49
CA LEU A 110 -24.59 -9.71 -8.85
C LEU A 110 -25.04 -9.43 -7.43
N ARG A 111 -26.24 -9.92 -7.10
CA ARG A 111 -26.70 -9.93 -5.72
C ARG A 111 -26.27 -11.22 -5.04
N VAL A 112 -25.67 -11.09 -3.88
CA VAL A 112 -25.23 -12.20 -3.04
C VAL A 112 -26.12 -12.21 -1.81
N ARG A 113 -26.99 -13.20 -1.71
CA ARG A 113 -27.96 -13.35 -0.62
C ARG A 113 -27.60 -14.51 0.27
N SER A 114 -27.71 -14.33 1.57
CA SER A 114 -27.57 -15.39 2.56
C SER A 114 -28.61 -15.21 3.67
N ASP A 115 -29.84 -15.64 3.39
CA ASP A 115 -31.01 -15.42 4.26
C ASP A 115 -30.72 -15.64 5.75
N GLY A 116 -30.96 -14.59 6.56
CA GLY A 116 -30.77 -14.63 8.01
C GLY A 116 -29.32 -14.49 8.49
N ALA A 117 -28.37 -14.22 7.59
CA ALA A 117 -27.03 -13.80 7.98
C ALA A 117 -27.08 -12.46 8.74
N LEU A 118 -26.24 -12.34 9.75
CA LEU A 118 -26.04 -11.10 10.49
C LEU A 118 -25.06 -10.16 9.75
N TRP A 119 -24.12 -10.75 9.01
CA TRP A 119 -23.16 -10.07 8.15
C TRP A 119 -22.66 -11.05 7.08
N ILE A 120 -22.11 -10.49 5.99
CA ILE A 120 -21.51 -11.26 4.88
C ILE A 120 -20.06 -10.83 4.67
N VAL A 121 -19.19 -11.80 4.37
CA VAL A 121 -17.83 -11.59 3.85
C VAL A 121 -17.71 -12.26 2.49
N LEU A 122 -17.09 -11.57 1.53
CA LEU A 122 -16.82 -12.05 0.18
C LEU A 122 -15.32 -12.33 0.03
N GLY A 123 -14.97 -13.55 -0.37
CA GLY A 123 -13.61 -13.97 -0.67
C GLY A 123 -13.42 -14.24 -2.16
N PHE A 124 -12.73 -13.32 -2.84
CA PHE A 124 -12.28 -13.46 -4.22
C PHE A 124 -10.95 -14.20 -4.22
N ASP A 125 -10.89 -15.36 -4.87
CA ASP A 125 -9.63 -16.09 -5.10
C ASP A 125 -8.95 -15.65 -6.41
N THR A 126 -9.69 -14.95 -7.28
CA THR A 126 -9.19 -14.28 -8.48
C THR A 126 -9.80 -12.87 -8.54
N PHE A 127 -8.95 -11.87 -8.46
CA PHE A 127 -9.29 -10.46 -8.47
C PHE A 127 -8.30 -9.71 -9.35
N ARG A 128 -8.65 -9.57 -10.63
CA ARG A 128 -7.89 -8.80 -11.61
C ARG A 128 -8.82 -7.81 -12.30
N LEU A 129 -8.53 -6.53 -12.15
CA LEU A 129 -9.15 -5.43 -12.88
C LEU A 129 -8.15 -4.86 -13.89
N GLN A 130 -8.66 -4.19 -14.92
CA GLN A 130 -7.88 -3.48 -15.94
C GLN A 130 -8.11 -1.98 -15.81
N ASP A 131 -7.21 -1.17 -16.36
CA ASP A 131 -7.28 0.28 -16.26
C ASP A 131 -8.58 0.85 -16.87
N GLY A 132 -9.35 1.51 -16.01
CA GLY A 132 -10.68 2.06 -16.30
C GLY A 132 -11.84 1.18 -15.83
N ALA A 133 -11.61 -0.07 -15.44
CA ALA A 133 -12.59 -0.89 -14.75
C ALA A 133 -12.64 -0.55 -13.26
N ARG A 134 -13.82 -0.65 -12.64
CA ARG A 134 -14.05 -0.35 -11.22
C ARG A 134 -15.01 -1.36 -10.61
N LEU A 135 -14.77 -1.76 -9.35
CA LEU A 135 -15.65 -2.67 -8.61
C LEU A 135 -16.13 -2.05 -7.30
N TRP A 136 -17.40 -2.27 -6.93
CA TRP A 136 -17.97 -1.90 -5.63
C TRP A 136 -18.62 -3.10 -4.95
N ILE A 137 -18.64 -3.08 -3.62
CA ILE A 137 -19.41 -4.01 -2.79
C ILE A 137 -20.28 -3.19 -1.85
N TYR A 138 -21.60 -3.34 -1.90
CA TYR A 138 -22.49 -2.52 -1.07
C TYR A 138 -23.72 -3.27 -0.57
N GLU A 139 -24.27 -2.81 0.55
CA GLU A 139 -25.59 -3.25 1.03
C GLU A 139 -26.68 -2.57 0.16
N PRO A 140 -27.75 -3.28 -0.25
CA PRO A 140 -28.77 -2.77 -1.18
C PRO A 140 -29.43 -1.42 -0.84
N LYS A 141 -29.45 -0.99 0.42
CA LYS A 141 -29.98 0.32 0.86
C LYS A 141 -28.90 1.41 0.83
N GLY A 142 -27.65 1.08 0.52
CA GLY A 142 -26.54 2.01 0.36
C GLY A 142 -25.95 2.52 1.68
N SER A 143 -26.30 1.95 2.83
CA SER A 143 -25.76 2.39 4.14
C SER A 143 -24.29 2.02 4.34
N THR A 144 -23.75 1.11 3.55
CA THR A 144 -22.34 0.72 3.54
C THR A 144 -21.92 0.42 2.11
N VAL A 145 -20.86 1.08 1.67
CA VAL A 145 -20.25 0.93 0.33
C VAL A 145 -18.75 0.73 0.52
N LEU A 146 -18.23 -0.36 -0.03
CA LEU A 146 -16.80 -0.62 -0.17
C LEU A 146 -16.40 -0.39 -1.63
N GLY A 147 -15.20 0.17 -1.82
CA GLY A 147 -14.67 0.55 -3.13
C GLY A 147 -14.78 2.07 -3.40
N PRO A 148 -14.59 2.51 -4.67
CA PRO A 148 -14.25 1.68 -5.82
C PRO A 148 -12.92 0.96 -5.61
N PHE A 149 -12.92 -0.36 -5.81
CA PHE A 149 -11.71 -1.12 -6.00
C PHE A 149 -11.22 -0.91 -7.43
N THR A 150 -9.92 -0.68 -7.60
CA THR A 150 -9.27 -0.41 -8.89
C THR A 150 -8.06 -1.33 -9.09
N THR A 151 -7.28 -1.08 -10.15
CA THR A 151 -5.99 -1.77 -10.37
C THR A 151 -5.01 -1.60 -9.20
N ALA A 152 -5.14 -0.54 -8.39
CA ALA A 152 -4.34 -0.34 -7.18
C ALA A 152 -4.67 -1.35 -6.05
N ASP A 153 -5.84 -1.99 -6.09
CA ASP A 153 -6.25 -2.99 -5.10
C ASP A 153 -5.94 -4.44 -5.56
N VAL A 154 -5.41 -4.60 -6.78
CA VAL A 154 -4.99 -5.89 -7.32
C VAL A 154 -3.68 -6.30 -6.67
N ARG A 155 -3.72 -7.41 -5.94
CA ARG A 155 -2.55 -7.97 -5.24
C ARG A 155 -1.77 -8.92 -6.12
N ASP A 156 -0.51 -9.18 -5.79
CA ASP A 156 0.36 -10.10 -6.54
C ASP A 156 -0.24 -11.51 -6.67
N ARG A 157 -0.81 -12.03 -5.57
CA ARG A 157 -1.53 -13.32 -5.55
C ARG A 157 -2.84 -13.28 -6.34
N GLY A 158 -3.40 -12.10 -6.57
CA GLY A 158 -4.67 -11.91 -7.23
C GLY A 158 -5.88 -12.32 -6.38
N ASP A 159 -5.80 -12.30 -5.04
CA ASP A 159 -6.94 -12.52 -4.15
C ASP A 159 -7.39 -11.23 -3.45
N LEU A 160 -8.66 -11.16 -3.05
CA LEU A 160 -9.23 -10.04 -2.29
C LEU A 160 -10.31 -10.55 -1.33
N TRP A 161 -10.29 -10.08 -0.09
CA TRP A 161 -11.33 -10.39 0.89
C TRP A 161 -11.98 -9.11 1.40
N SER A 162 -13.31 -9.05 1.38
CA SER A 162 -14.03 -7.94 1.98
C SER A 162 -13.95 -8.00 3.51
N VAL A 163 -14.03 -6.85 4.17
CA VAL A 163 -14.38 -6.83 5.60
C VAL A 163 -15.84 -7.30 5.79
N PRO A 164 -16.26 -7.68 7.00
CA PRO A 164 -17.67 -7.99 7.28
C PRO A 164 -18.57 -6.80 6.99
N VAL A 165 -19.60 -7.01 6.16
CA VAL A 165 -20.62 -6.01 5.85
C VAL A 165 -21.94 -6.45 6.48
N ASP A 166 -22.63 -5.53 7.16
CA ASP A 166 -23.87 -5.78 7.89
C ASP A 166 -25.00 -6.22 6.94
N GLY A 167 -25.83 -7.18 7.38
CA GLY A 167 -27.00 -7.65 6.65
C GLY A 167 -26.83 -9.00 5.93
N ASP A 168 -27.92 -9.44 5.30
CA ASP A 168 -28.07 -10.75 4.64
C ASP A 168 -28.08 -10.67 3.10
N GLU A 169 -27.84 -9.48 2.54
CA GLU A 169 -27.74 -9.28 1.09
C GLU A 169 -26.68 -8.22 0.78
N LEU A 170 -25.78 -8.53 -0.16
CA LEU A 170 -24.81 -7.61 -0.75
C LEU A 170 -24.98 -7.55 -2.27
N VAL A 171 -24.50 -6.46 -2.86
CA VAL A 171 -24.36 -6.30 -4.31
C VAL A 171 -22.89 -6.15 -4.65
N VAL A 172 -22.42 -6.95 -5.60
CA VAL A 172 -21.13 -6.75 -6.28
C VAL A 172 -21.42 -6.10 -7.62
N GLU A 173 -20.78 -4.96 -7.88
CA GLU A 173 -20.96 -4.18 -9.10
C GLU A 173 -19.62 -3.97 -9.80
N ILE A 174 -19.54 -4.24 -11.10
CA ILE A 174 -18.36 -3.99 -11.94
C ILE A 174 -18.77 -3.09 -13.09
N PHE A 175 -18.10 -1.95 -13.21
CA PHE A 175 -18.13 -1.13 -14.41
C PHE A 175 -17.03 -1.61 -15.37
N TRP A 176 -17.41 -1.90 -16.61
CA TRP A 176 -16.53 -2.42 -17.65
C TRP A 176 -16.62 -1.55 -18.93
N PRO A 177 -15.59 -0.75 -19.23
CA PRO A 177 -15.65 0.17 -20.36
C PRO A 177 -15.61 -0.54 -21.72
N ALA A 178 -16.22 0.06 -22.74
CA ALA A 178 -16.37 -0.46 -24.10
C ALA A 178 -15.04 -0.86 -24.74
N LYS A 179 -13.96 -0.12 -24.44
CA LYS A 179 -12.60 -0.41 -24.91
C LYS A 179 -12.10 -1.80 -24.49
N LEU A 180 -12.65 -2.36 -23.41
CA LEU A 180 -12.32 -3.69 -22.87
C LEU A 180 -13.32 -4.77 -23.31
N ARG A 181 -14.23 -4.51 -24.24
CA ARG A 181 -15.33 -5.43 -24.59
C ARG A 181 -14.87 -6.78 -25.16
N LEU A 182 -13.68 -6.83 -25.75
CA LEU A 182 -13.06 -8.06 -26.25
C LEU A 182 -12.32 -8.85 -25.16
N GLU A 183 -12.21 -8.29 -23.96
CA GLU A 183 -11.63 -8.93 -22.78
C GLU A 183 -12.74 -9.29 -21.78
N ASP A 184 -12.52 -10.39 -21.05
CA ASP A 184 -13.39 -10.78 -19.94
C ASP A 184 -12.78 -10.33 -18.60
N PRO A 185 -13.58 -9.78 -17.67
CA PRO A 185 -13.11 -9.52 -16.32
C PRO A 185 -12.71 -10.81 -15.64
N ARG A 186 -11.44 -10.91 -15.24
CA ARG A 186 -10.91 -12.04 -14.47
C ARG A 186 -11.19 -11.85 -12.98
N ILE A 187 -12.47 -11.95 -12.65
CA ILE A 187 -13.00 -11.88 -11.28
C ILE A 187 -13.72 -13.20 -10.98
N HIS A 188 -13.26 -13.90 -9.94
CA HIS A 188 -13.91 -15.10 -9.41
C HIS A 188 -14.11 -14.95 -7.90
N LEU A 189 -15.37 -14.99 -7.49
CA LEU A 189 -15.81 -15.00 -6.10
C LEU A 189 -16.00 -16.46 -5.67
N GLY A 190 -14.97 -16.99 -5.01
CA GLY A 190 -14.88 -18.39 -4.60
C GLY A 190 -15.47 -18.69 -3.22
N THR A 191 -15.67 -17.68 -2.36
CA THR A 191 -16.22 -17.87 -1.00
C THR A 191 -17.23 -16.79 -0.63
N VAL A 192 -18.36 -17.21 -0.07
CA VAL A 192 -19.31 -16.33 0.62
C VAL A 192 -19.53 -16.84 2.03
N SER A 193 -19.23 -16.01 3.03
CA SER A 193 -19.39 -16.39 4.43
C SER A 193 -20.70 -15.87 5.02
N HIS A 194 -21.44 -16.77 5.67
CA HIS A 194 -22.66 -16.46 6.42
C HIS A 194 -22.33 -16.23 7.89
N GLY A 195 -22.35 -14.98 8.35
CA GLY A 195 -22.19 -14.64 9.77
C GLY A 195 -23.44 -15.00 10.57
N TYR A 196 -23.33 -15.91 11.54
CA TYR A 196 -24.46 -16.30 12.41
C TYR A 196 -24.26 -15.92 13.89
N LYS A 197 -23.11 -15.33 14.23
CA LYS A 197 -22.85 -14.63 15.49
C LYS A 197 -22.38 -13.20 15.17
N PRO A 198 -22.67 -12.20 16.02
CA PRO A 198 -22.27 -10.82 15.77
C PRO A 198 -20.74 -10.67 15.74
N PHE A 199 -20.26 -9.65 15.00
CA PHE A 199 -18.85 -9.24 15.00
C PHE A 199 -18.72 -7.85 15.61
N GLY A 200 -18.26 -7.77 16.84
CA GLY A 200 -18.28 -6.51 17.59
C GLY A 200 -19.68 -5.90 17.66
N THR A 201 -19.90 -4.77 16.99
CA THR A 201 -21.23 -4.14 16.87
C THR A 201 -21.99 -4.52 15.58
N ILE A 202 -21.33 -5.12 14.59
CA ILE A 202 -21.97 -5.57 13.34
C ILE A 202 -22.87 -6.78 13.61
N GLY A 203 -24.07 -6.81 13.03
CA GLY A 203 -25.05 -7.87 13.25
C GLY A 203 -25.67 -7.87 14.64
N ARG A 204 -25.24 -6.97 15.53
CA ARG A 204 -25.64 -6.97 16.95
C ARG A 204 -27.09 -6.53 17.15
N ALA A 205 -27.59 -5.57 16.38
CA ALA A 205 -28.99 -5.14 16.48
C ALA A 205 -29.96 -6.30 16.12
N ALA A 206 -29.62 -7.06 15.08
CA ALA A 206 -30.36 -8.26 14.68
C ALA A 206 -30.22 -9.39 15.73
N TRP A 207 -29.03 -9.57 16.31
CA TRP A 207 -28.78 -10.54 17.38
C TRP A 207 -29.51 -10.21 18.69
N GLN A 208 -29.57 -8.94 19.11
CA GLN A 208 -30.23 -8.52 20.35
C GLN A 208 -31.73 -8.78 20.36
N ALA A 209 -32.38 -8.81 19.19
CA ALA A 209 -33.77 -9.25 19.05
C ALA A 209 -33.97 -10.74 19.42
N SER A 210 -32.89 -11.52 19.56
CA SER A 210 -32.87 -12.94 19.94
C SER A 210 -32.42 -13.23 21.41
N ALA A 211 -32.35 -12.19 22.26
CA ALA A 211 -32.19 -12.25 23.72
C ALA A 211 -30.79 -12.56 24.33
N ARG A 212 -29.69 -12.01 23.79
CA ARG A 212 -28.38 -11.88 24.49
C ARG A 212 -27.68 -10.54 24.18
N SER A 213 -26.91 -9.99 25.13
CA SER A 213 -26.37 -8.60 25.16
C SER A 213 -24.84 -8.56 25.18
N LEU A 214 -24.24 -7.36 24.93
CA LEU A 214 -22.81 -7.02 25.19
C LEU A 214 -22.27 -7.65 26.49
N GLY A 215 -21.12 -8.36 26.44
CA GLY A 215 -20.54 -9.09 27.57
C GLY A 215 -20.78 -10.60 27.55
N ASP A 216 -20.62 -11.24 26.38
CA ASP A 216 -20.76 -12.71 26.24
C ASP A 216 -19.52 -13.46 26.77
N SER A 217 -18.37 -12.79 26.86
CA SER A 217 -17.26 -13.32 27.64
C SER A 217 -17.67 -13.43 29.12
N GLY A 218 -17.24 -14.49 29.80
CA GLY A 218 -17.64 -14.73 31.18
C GLY A 218 -17.30 -13.53 32.08
N PRO A 219 -18.12 -13.24 33.12
CA PRO A 219 -18.04 -11.99 33.88
C PRO A 219 -16.77 -11.84 34.72
N CYS A 220 -15.94 -12.88 34.81
CA CYS A 220 -14.63 -12.82 35.47
C CYS A 220 -13.55 -12.16 34.60
N ASN A 221 -13.75 -12.08 33.27
CA ASN A 221 -12.81 -11.41 32.38
C ASN A 221 -12.75 -9.90 32.69
N VAL A 222 -11.54 -9.35 32.73
CA VAL A 222 -11.31 -7.96 33.11
C VAL A 222 -11.08 -7.12 31.85
N ASP A 223 -11.85 -6.05 31.64
CA ASP A 223 -11.61 -5.14 30.50
C ASP A 223 -10.20 -4.55 30.58
N VAL A 224 -9.50 -4.42 29.45
CA VAL A 224 -8.13 -3.86 29.43
C VAL A 224 -8.06 -2.40 29.95
N ALA A 225 -9.18 -1.68 29.93
CA ALA A 225 -9.30 -0.34 30.49
C ALA A 225 -9.45 -0.30 32.03
N CYS A 226 -9.53 -1.45 32.70
CA CYS A 226 -9.56 -1.55 34.15
C CYS A 226 -8.15 -1.41 34.77
N PRO A 227 -8.04 -1.20 36.11
CA PRO A 227 -6.75 -0.98 36.77
C PRO A 227 -5.69 -2.05 36.48
N LEU A 228 -6.08 -3.30 36.23
CA LEU A 228 -5.16 -4.38 35.85
C LEU A 228 -4.39 -4.08 34.55
N GLY A 229 -5.00 -3.37 33.61
CA GLY A 229 -4.36 -2.96 32.35
C GLY A 229 -3.67 -1.60 32.40
N ALA A 230 -3.60 -0.93 33.55
CA ALA A 230 -3.09 0.44 33.64
C ALA A 230 -1.65 0.60 33.13
N ASP A 231 -0.80 -0.42 33.35
CA ASP A 231 0.60 -0.41 32.92
C ASP A 231 0.80 -0.96 31.49
N TRP A 232 -0.25 -1.47 30.86
CA TRP A 232 -0.22 -2.20 29.59
C TRP A 232 -0.73 -1.39 28.39
N GLN A 233 -0.60 -0.06 28.45
CA GLN A 233 -1.20 0.84 27.46
C GLN A 233 -0.49 0.81 26.10
N ASN A 234 0.78 0.41 26.07
CA ASN A 234 1.50 0.18 24.83
C ASN A 234 1.06 -1.15 24.23
N GLU A 235 1.17 -2.22 25.02
CA GLU A 235 1.06 -3.57 24.47
C GLU A 235 -0.35 -3.88 23.97
N LYS A 236 -1.37 -3.31 24.63
CA LYS A 236 -2.76 -3.44 24.17
C LYS A 236 -2.96 -2.89 22.74
N ARG A 237 -2.18 -1.91 22.28
CA ARG A 237 -2.31 -1.30 20.95
C ARG A 237 -1.77 -2.21 19.84
N GLY A 238 -0.96 -3.21 20.20
CA GLY A 238 -0.54 -4.29 19.31
C GLY A 238 -1.54 -5.45 19.22
N VAL A 239 -2.45 -5.62 20.18
CA VAL A 239 -3.40 -6.74 20.18
C VAL A 239 -4.63 -6.46 19.31
N VAL A 240 -4.91 -7.39 18.40
CA VAL A 240 -5.97 -7.30 17.37
C VAL A 240 -6.93 -8.49 17.45
N ILE A 241 -8.19 -8.26 17.07
CA ILE A 241 -9.16 -9.33 16.80
C ILE A 241 -9.02 -9.79 15.35
N LEU A 242 -8.99 -11.11 15.14
CA LEU A 242 -8.83 -11.72 13.82
C LEU A 242 -10.14 -12.34 13.38
N LEU A 243 -10.49 -12.17 12.10
CA LEU A 243 -11.49 -12.99 11.42
C LEU A 243 -10.81 -13.79 10.31
N SER A 244 -10.59 -15.08 10.55
CA SER A 244 -9.88 -15.97 9.63
C SER A 244 -10.85 -16.68 8.69
N GLY A 245 -10.61 -16.52 7.38
CA GLY A 245 -11.41 -17.16 6.31
C GLY A 245 -12.90 -16.82 6.37
N GLY A 246 -13.24 -15.65 6.93
CA GLY A 246 -14.62 -15.21 7.15
C GLY A 246 -15.44 -16.09 8.10
N SER A 247 -14.81 -16.89 8.98
CA SER A 247 -15.54 -17.91 9.74
C SER A 247 -15.18 -18.06 11.22
N GLY A 248 -13.91 -17.87 11.59
CA GLY A 248 -13.42 -18.09 12.95
C GLY A 248 -12.78 -16.86 13.55
N PHE A 249 -13.12 -16.56 14.81
CA PHE A 249 -12.43 -15.55 15.59
C PHE A 249 -11.25 -16.14 16.34
N CYS A 250 -10.17 -15.38 16.32
CA CYS A 250 -8.99 -15.53 17.15
C CYS A 250 -8.48 -14.16 17.57
N THR A 251 -7.44 -14.16 18.39
CA THR A 251 -6.65 -12.99 18.74
C THR A 251 -5.30 -13.05 18.01
N GLY A 252 -4.71 -11.91 17.73
CA GLY A 252 -3.31 -11.81 17.35
C GLY A 252 -2.63 -10.62 18.01
N SER A 253 -1.31 -10.54 17.91
CA SER A 253 -0.53 -9.40 18.39
C SER A 253 0.48 -8.97 17.35
N LEU A 254 0.53 -7.67 17.07
CA LEU A 254 1.67 -7.07 16.40
C LEU A 254 2.94 -7.35 17.19
N ILE A 255 4.03 -7.65 16.50
CA ILE A 255 5.31 -8.05 17.10
C ILE A 255 6.46 -7.38 16.35
N ASN A 256 7.43 -6.85 17.09
CA ASN A 256 8.59 -6.12 16.55
C ASN A 256 9.71 -7.08 16.10
N ASP A 257 10.60 -6.60 15.24
CA ASP A 257 11.81 -7.30 14.79
C ASP A 257 13.08 -6.52 15.17
N THR A 258 14.25 -7.12 14.98
CA THR A 258 15.53 -6.47 15.29
C THR A 258 15.95 -5.38 14.31
N ALA A 259 15.33 -5.32 13.11
CA ALA A 259 15.59 -4.25 12.15
C ALA A 259 14.89 -2.95 12.56
N ASN A 260 13.81 -3.03 13.35
CA ASN A 260 12.94 -1.91 13.72
C ASN A 260 12.45 -1.14 12.47
N ASP A 261 12.19 -1.86 11.37
CA ASP A 261 11.83 -1.28 10.09
C ASP A 261 10.31 -1.13 9.88
N CYS A 262 9.55 -1.45 10.93
CA CYS A 262 8.11 -1.28 11.03
C CYS A 262 7.27 -2.22 10.17
N ARG A 263 7.79 -3.39 9.81
CA ARG A 263 6.95 -4.41 9.18
C ARG A 263 5.75 -4.80 10.05
N PRO A 264 4.55 -4.89 9.46
CA PRO A 264 3.33 -5.14 10.21
C PRO A 264 3.12 -6.64 10.50
N TYR A 265 4.08 -7.27 11.18
CA TYR A 265 3.95 -8.68 11.59
C TYR A 265 2.90 -8.86 12.68
N VAL A 266 2.14 -9.95 12.62
CA VAL A 266 1.12 -10.34 13.60
C VAL A 266 1.32 -11.81 13.98
N LEU A 267 1.63 -12.07 15.25
CA LEU A 267 1.68 -13.41 15.83
C LEU A 267 0.29 -13.87 16.26
N THR A 268 -0.08 -15.09 15.87
CA THR A 268 -1.33 -15.76 16.25
C THR A 268 -1.12 -17.29 16.34
N ALA A 269 -2.17 -18.08 16.53
CA ALA A 269 -2.08 -19.53 16.67
C ALA A 269 -2.33 -20.29 15.37
N ALA A 270 -1.61 -21.39 15.13
CA ALA A 270 -1.72 -22.21 13.92
C ALA A 270 -3.13 -22.80 13.75
N HIS A 271 -3.74 -23.26 14.85
CA HIS A 271 -5.10 -23.79 14.80
C HIS A 271 -6.17 -22.75 14.43
N CYS A 272 -5.85 -21.44 14.45
CA CYS A 272 -6.75 -20.39 13.94
C CYS A 272 -6.89 -20.43 12.42
N SER A 273 -5.99 -21.13 11.71
CA SER A 273 -5.99 -21.22 10.24
C SER A 273 -6.00 -19.84 9.57
N ALA A 274 -5.27 -18.88 10.16
CA ALA A 274 -5.16 -17.54 9.63
C ALA A 274 -4.24 -17.51 8.40
N GLY A 275 -4.62 -16.74 7.39
CA GLY A 275 -3.88 -16.62 6.13
C GLY A 275 -4.34 -15.41 5.32
N SER A 276 -4.33 -15.52 3.99
CA SER A 276 -4.65 -14.38 3.13
C SER A 276 -6.09 -13.86 3.27
N GLY A 277 -7.03 -14.71 3.66
CA GLY A 277 -8.41 -14.34 3.98
C GLY A 277 -8.64 -13.81 5.40
N THR A 278 -7.60 -13.30 6.07
CA THR A 278 -7.70 -12.77 7.44
C THR A 278 -8.00 -11.28 7.43
N ALA A 279 -8.95 -10.86 8.25
CA ALA A 279 -9.16 -9.45 8.60
C ALA A 279 -8.71 -9.16 10.03
N PHE A 280 -8.10 -7.99 10.24
CA PHE A 280 -7.48 -7.53 11.47
C PHE A 280 -8.25 -6.31 11.99
N GLY A 281 -8.89 -6.43 13.16
CA GLY A 281 -9.58 -5.33 13.82
C GLY A 281 -8.76 -4.73 14.95
N PHE A 282 -8.49 -3.43 14.88
CA PHE A 282 -7.72 -2.69 15.88
C PHE A 282 -8.64 -2.02 16.90
N ASN A 283 -8.08 -1.73 18.09
CA ASN A 283 -8.70 -0.91 19.14
C ASN A 283 -10.14 -1.29 19.50
N PHE A 284 -10.51 -2.57 19.34
CA PHE A 284 -11.82 -3.08 19.73
C PHE A 284 -11.88 -3.29 21.25
N GLU A 285 -11.98 -2.20 22.00
CA GLU A 285 -11.93 -2.19 23.46
C GLU A 285 -12.89 -1.16 24.07
N ARG A 286 -13.26 -1.33 25.34
CA ARG A 286 -14.05 -0.31 26.04
C ARG A 286 -13.20 0.90 26.39
N GLN A 287 -13.78 2.09 26.26
CA GLN A 287 -13.14 3.35 26.61
C GLN A 287 -12.92 3.53 28.13
N ALA A 288 -13.71 2.83 28.96
CA ALA A 288 -13.58 2.85 30.41
C ALA A 288 -13.87 1.46 31.01
N CYS A 289 -13.33 1.19 32.20
CA CYS A 289 -13.56 -0.07 32.91
C CYS A 289 -15.07 -0.34 33.09
N GLY A 290 -15.58 -1.43 32.50
CA GLY A 290 -16.97 -1.85 32.57
C GLY A 290 -17.98 -0.94 31.85
N ALA A 291 -17.55 0.11 31.13
CA ALA A 291 -18.43 1.11 30.55
C ALA A 291 -17.92 1.67 29.21
N GLY A 292 -18.81 2.31 28.44
CA GLY A 292 -18.50 2.84 27.11
C GLY A 292 -18.78 1.84 25.99
N ASP A 293 -19.17 2.38 24.83
CA ASP A 293 -19.35 1.61 23.59
C ASP A 293 -17.97 1.42 22.95
N PRO A 294 -17.52 0.20 22.65
CA PRO A 294 -16.27 -0.04 21.95
C PRO A 294 -16.25 0.48 20.50
N GLY A 295 -17.41 0.89 19.94
CA GLY A 295 -17.53 1.26 18.54
C GLY A 295 -17.54 0.03 17.62
N ALA A 296 -17.79 0.25 16.32
CA ALA A 296 -17.66 -0.80 15.33
C ALA A 296 -16.19 -1.01 14.99
N PRO A 297 -15.67 -2.25 15.02
CA PRO A 297 -14.28 -2.49 14.64
C PRO A 297 -14.03 -2.16 13.15
N THR A 298 -15.08 -2.00 12.32
CA THR A 298 -15.01 -1.71 10.87
C THR A 298 -14.31 -0.41 10.49
N THR A 299 -14.18 0.56 11.39
CA THR A 299 -13.50 1.83 11.06
C THR A 299 -11.98 1.73 11.14
N GLN A 300 -11.44 0.70 11.78
CA GLN A 300 -10.01 0.45 11.92
C GLN A 300 -9.69 -1.01 11.60
N MET A 301 -9.86 -1.37 10.33
CA MET A 301 -9.57 -2.71 9.81
C MET A 301 -8.60 -2.72 8.67
N ILE A 302 -7.81 -3.79 8.63
CA ILE A 302 -7.02 -4.19 7.47
C ILE A 302 -7.48 -5.60 7.09
N SER A 303 -7.60 -5.87 5.79
CA SER A 303 -7.94 -7.19 5.26
C SER A 303 -6.82 -7.66 4.36
N GLY A 304 -6.40 -8.92 4.51
CA GLY A 304 -5.28 -9.47 3.75
C GLY A 304 -4.01 -9.60 4.57
N ALA A 305 -3.34 -10.74 4.40
CA ALA A 305 -2.02 -10.97 4.94
C ALA A 305 -1.25 -12.02 4.14
N THR A 306 0.06 -12.07 4.33
CA THR A 306 0.92 -13.17 3.92
C THR A 306 1.28 -14.02 5.12
N VAL A 307 1.07 -15.34 5.03
CA VAL A 307 1.62 -16.27 6.01
C VAL A 307 3.13 -16.26 5.88
N ARG A 308 3.77 -15.95 6.99
CA ARG A 308 5.20 -15.85 7.13
C ARG A 308 5.75 -17.17 7.67
N GLY A 309 5.48 -17.49 8.92
CA GLY A 309 5.77 -18.80 9.50
C GLY A 309 4.49 -19.48 10.00
N ASP A 310 4.42 -20.82 9.92
CA ASP A 310 3.35 -21.61 10.53
C ASP A 310 3.92 -22.94 11.03
N ASP A 311 3.70 -23.26 12.30
CA ASP A 311 4.12 -24.54 12.87
C ASP A 311 3.14 -25.08 13.91
N ALA A 312 2.73 -26.33 13.70
CA ALA A 312 1.77 -27.01 14.57
C ALA A 312 2.38 -27.52 15.89
N SER A 313 3.72 -27.60 16.02
CA SER A 313 4.36 -28.19 17.21
C SER A 313 4.39 -27.24 18.41
N SER A 314 4.49 -25.94 18.14
CA SER A 314 4.27 -24.85 19.10
C SER A 314 3.03 -24.02 18.76
N ASP A 315 2.20 -24.47 17.82
CA ASP A 315 0.90 -23.87 17.44
C ASP A 315 0.98 -22.37 17.15
N PHE A 316 1.97 -21.92 16.38
CA PHE A 316 2.10 -20.51 16.01
C PHE A 316 1.87 -20.30 14.51
N THR A 317 1.29 -19.15 14.16
CA THR A 317 1.36 -18.56 12.83
C THR A 317 1.87 -17.13 12.97
N LEU A 318 2.87 -16.77 12.17
CA LEU A 318 3.27 -15.39 11.94
C LEU A 318 2.66 -14.93 10.61
N LEU A 319 1.96 -13.80 10.63
CA LEU A 319 1.37 -13.16 9.46
C LEU A 319 2.07 -11.83 9.23
N GLU A 320 2.12 -11.36 7.99
CA GLU A 320 2.39 -9.96 7.68
C GLU A 320 1.17 -9.35 7.00
N MET A 321 0.65 -8.26 7.56
CA MET A 321 -0.53 -7.60 6.99
C MET A 321 -0.23 -7.01 5.61
N SER A 322 -1.23 -7.00 4.72
CA SER A 322 -1.08 -6.46 3.35
C SER A 322 -0.86 -4.94 3.29
N ALA A 323 -0.90 -4.23 4.41
CA ALA A 323 -0.61 -2.81 4.51
C ALA A 323 -0.16 -2.45 5.93
N LEU A 324 0.74 -1.47 6.05
CA LEU A 324 1.07 -0.86 7.33
C LEU A 324 -0.17 -0.13 7.90
N PRO A 325 -0.48 -0.27 9.21
CA PRO A 325 -1.58 0.48 9.79
C PRO A 325 -1.31 1.99 9.73
N PRO A 326 -2.31 2.82 9.39
CA PRO A 326 -2.14 4.27 9.44
C PRO A 326 -1.74 4.73 10.84
N ALA A 327 -0.88 5.76 10.95
CA ALA A 327 -0.45 6.35 12.22
C ALA A 327 -1.60 6.61 13.21
N THR A 328 -2.78 6.92 12.67
CA THR A 328 -4.00 7.24 13.41
C THR A 328 -4.66 6.06 14.11
N PHE A 329 -4.28 4.83 13.77
CA PHE A 329 -4.67 3.66 14.55
C PHE A 329 -3.88 3.60 15.87
N GLY A 330 -2.75 4.32 15.95
CA GLY A 330 -1.90 4.38 17.14
C GLY A 330 -1.34 3.00 17.51
N PHE A 331 -1.01 2.17 16.53
CA PHE A 331 -0.55 0.79 16.77
C PHE A 331 0.81 0.75 17.49
N TYR A 332 1.12 -0.42 18.06
CA TYR A 332 2.38 -0.70 18.74
C TYR A 332 2.86 -2.10 18.36
N LEU A 333 4.14 -2.24 18.03
CA LEU A 333 4.77 -3.52 17.71
C LEU A 333 5.34 -4.07 19.02
N ASN A 334 4.77 -5.16 19.57
CA ASN A 334 5.18 -5.67 20.88
C ASN A 334 6.57 -6.29 20.83
N GLY A 335 7.36 -6.07 21.89
CA GLY A 335 8.64 -6.74 22.06
C GLY A 335 8.47 -8.24 22.33
N TRP A 336 9.56 -8.99 22.30
CA TRP A 336 9.55 -10.43 22.50
C TRP A 336 10.76 -10.94 23.29
N SER A 337 10.61 -12.12 23.87
CA SER A 337 11.69 -12.87 24.52
C SER A 337 11.63 -14.33 24.09
N ARG A 338 12.75 -14.83 23.58
CA ARG A 338 12.97 -16.25 23.26
C ARG A 338 13.76 -16.97 24.34
N ASP A 339 13.86 -16.40 25.54
CA ASP A 339 14.49 -17.08 26.66
C ASP A 339 13.72 -18.38 26.97
N PRO A 340 14.37 -19.55 27.00
CA PRO A 340 13.71 -20.81 27.37
C PRO A 340 13.43 -20.92 28.87
N GLY A 341 13.92 -19.99 29.70
CA GLY A 341 13.60 -19.89 31.12
C GLY A 341 12.22 -19.28 31.37
N PRO A 342 11.50 -19.70 32.43
CA PRO A 342 10.17 -19.17 32.72
C PRO A 342 10.23 -17.72 33.21
N ALA A 343 9.25 -16.93 32.80
CA ALA A 343 8.99 -15.61 33.35
C ALA A 343 8.70 -15.69 34.87
N ALA A 344 8.81 -14.58 35.58
CA ALA A 344 8.48 -14.56 37.02
C ALA A 344 6.96 -14.55 37.26
N THR A 345 6.22 -13.95 36.33
CA THR A 345 4.77 -13.73 36.34
C THR A 345 4.38 -13.35 34.91
N THR A 346 3.12 -13.57 34.51
CA THR A 346 2.68 -13.38 33.13
C THR A 346 1.31 -12.73 33.00
N TRP A 347 1.11 -12.00 31.91
CA TRP A 347 -0.17 -11.40 31.53
C TRP A 347 -0.59 -11.88 30.15
N VAL A 348 -1.89 -11.86 29.88
CA VAL A 348 -2.43 -12.09 28.54
C VAL A 348 -3.44 -11.00 28.23
N ILE A 349 -3.33 -10.40 27.05
CA ILE A 349 -4.29 -9.43 26.52
C ILE A 349 -5.00 -10.09 25.32
N HIS A 350 -6.33 -10.20 25.35
CA HIS A 350 -7.04 -11.09 24.43
C HIS A 350 -8.50 -10.69 24.12
N HIS A 351 -9.09 -11.36 23.13
CA HIS A 351 -10.49 -11.20 22.73
C HIS A 351 -11.32 -12.48 23.02
N PRO A 352 -11.72 -12.72 24.29
CA PRO A 352 -12.45 -13.92 24.67
C PRO A 352 -13.86 -13.90 24.07
N SER A 353 -14.27 -15.02 23.47
CA SER A 353 -15.56 -15.20 22.78
C SER A 353 -15.81 -14.16 21.67
N GLY A 354 -14.75 -13.54 21.11
CA GLY A 354 -14.84 -12.44 20.15
C GLY A 354 -15.33 -11.12 20.75
N ASP A 355 -15.30 -10.98 22.07
CA ASP A 355 -15.72 -9.78 22.80
C ASP A 355 -14.62 -8.70 22.81
N VAL A 356 -14.93 -7.55 23.40
CA VAL A 356 -13.98 -6.44 23.61
C VAL A 356 -12.71 -6.91 24.32
N LYS A 357 -11.59 -6.26 24.02
CA LYS A 357 -10.27 -6.60 24.56
C LYS A 357 -10.23 -6.67 26.09
N LYS A 358 -9.68 -7.76 26.60
CA LYS A 358 -9.54 -8.09 28.03
C LYS A 358 -8.09 -8.29 28.42
N ILE A 359 -7.82 -8.33 29.73
CA ILE A 359 -6.53 -8.68 30.30
C ILE A 359 -6.68 -9.68 31.46
N SER A 360 -5.76 -10.62 31.58
CA SER A 360 -5.67 -11.60 32.68
C SER A 360 -4.23 -11.72 33.19
N HIS A 361 -4.05 -12.14 34.44
CA HIS A 361 -2.77 -12.17 35.15
C HIS A 361 -2.57 -13.48 35.92
N ASP A 362 -1.37 -14.05 35.78
CA ASP A 362 -0.82 -15.13 36.61
C ASP A 362 0.41 -14.61 37.38
N ALA A 363 0.36 -14.67 38.71
CA ALA A 363 1.40 -14.21 39.61
C ALA A 363 2.53 -15.24 39.83
N ASP A 364 2.35 -16.47 39.36
CA ASP A 364 3.32 -17.55 39.47
C ASP A 364 4.16 -17.71 38.18
N PRO A 365 5.39 -18.26 38.26
CA PRO A 365 6.16 -18.61 37.08
C PRO A 365 5.48 -19.71 36.24
N PRO A 366 5.41 -19.59 34.90
CA PRO A 366 4.88 -20.64 34.05
C PRO A 366 5.76 -21.89 34.13
N THR A 367 5.15 -23.06 33.93
CA THR A 367 5.88 -24.35 33.83
C THR A 367 5.90 -24.88 32.41
N ASP A 368 6.60 -25.97 32.15
CA ASP A 368 6.44 -26.69 30.89
C ASP A 368 5.04 -27.27 30.75
N GLY A 369 4.55 -27.28 29.51
CA GLY A 369 3.28 -27.89 29.10
C GLY A 369 3.20 -29.36 29.46
N LEU A 370 2.03 -29.79 29.91
CA LEU A 370 1.69 -31.18 30.17
C LEU A 370 0.82 -31.76 29.05
N GLN A 371 -0.01 -30.92 28.41
CA GLN A 371 -0.93 -31.35 27.37
C GLN A 371 -0.25 -31.43 26.00
N TRP A 372 0.57 -30.42 25.65
CA TRP A 372 1.32 -30.38 24.40
C TRP A 372 2.85 -30.51 24.60
N GLY A 373 3.29 -30.70 25.84
CA GLY A 373 4.69 -30.94 26.19
C GLY A 373 5.51 -29.66 26.35
N ALA A 374 6.84 -29.82 26.39
CA ALA A 374 7.76 -28.72 26.74
C ALA A 374 7.89 -27.61 25.67
N THR A 375 7.25 -27.77 24.50
CA THR A 375 7.12 -26.70 23.49
C THR A 375 6.15 -25.60 23.92
N HIS A 376 5.42 -25.80 25.03
CA HIS A 376 4.45 -24.86 25.56
C HIS A 376 4.79 -24.41 26.97
N TRP A 377 4.47 -23.15 27.28
CA TRP A 377 4.30 -22.66 28.64
C TRP A 377 2.95 -23.12 29.17
N ARG A 378 2.88 -23.49 30.43
CA ARG A 378 1.64 -23.79 31.15
C ARG A 378 1.44 -22.77 32.25
N ILE A 379 0.32 -22.06 32.15
CA ILE A 379 -0.25 -21.27 33.22
C ILE A 379 -1.08 -22.23 34.05
N GLY A 380 -0.72 -22.43 35.33
CA GLY A 380 -1.37 -23.44 36.17
C GLY A 380 -2.78 -23.02 36.60
N GLN A 381 -2.91 -21.74 36.95
CA GLN A 381 -4.12 -21.09 37.42
C GLN A 381 -3.97 -19.57 37.23
N TYR A 382 -5.03 -18.86 36.86
CA TYR A 382 -5.02 -17.39 36.87
C TYR A 382 -5.48 -16.84 38.22
N GLU A 383 -4.82 -15.80 38.73
CA GLU A 383 -5.27 -15.04 39.91
C GLU A 383 -6.34 -14.00 39.54
N GLU A 384 -6.22 -13.37 38.38
CA GLU A 384 -7.14 -12.36 37.88
C GLU A 384 -7.48 -12.59 36.40
N GLY A 385 -8.77 -12.67 36.08
CA GLY A 385 -9.22 -12.98 34.71
C GLY A 385 -9.11 -14.47 34.36
N THR A 386 -9.27 -14.78 33.08
CA THR A 386 -9.14 -16.10 32.46
C THR A 386 -8.93 -15.93 30.94
N THR A 387 -8.80 -17.01 30.18
CA THR A 387 -9.07 -17.00 28.73
C THR A 387 -10.37 -17.76 28.41
N GLU A 388 -10.87 -17.61 27.19
CA GLU A 388 -12.03 -18.34 26.65
C GLU A 388 -11.84 -18.59 25.13
N PRO A 389 -12.64 -19.44 24.47
CA PRO A 389 -12.56 -19.61 23.02
C PRO A 389 -12.56 -18.27 22.26
N GLY A 390 -11.64 -18.07 21.32
CA GLY A 390 -11.41 -16.78 20.64
C GLY A 390 -10.21 -15.99 21.18
N SER A 391 -9.78 -16.29 22.42
CA SER A 391 -8.49 -15.84 22.94
C SER A 391 -7.30 -16.52 22.27
N SER A 392 -7.51 -17.61 21.51
CA SER A 392 -6.49 -18.32 20.75
C SER A 392 -5.60 -17.36 19.97
N GLY A 393 -4.28 -17.54 20.04
CA GLY A 393 -3.28 -16.66 19.43
C GLY A 393 -2.95 -15.40 20.23
N ALA A 394 -3.60 -15.14 21.37
CA ALA A 394 -3.27 -14.01 22.23
C ALA A 394 -1.84 -14.10 22.79
N PRO A 395 -1.13 -12.97 22.90
CA PRO A 395 0.23 -12.96 23.44
C PRO A 395 0.25 -13.23 24.95
N LEU A 396 1.15 -14.12 25.37
CA LEU A 396 1.60 -14.23 26.75
C LEU A 396 2.77 -13.27 26.95
N LEU A 397 2.60 -12.31 27.86
CA LEU A 397 3.54 -11.23 28.13
C LEU A 397 4.26 -11.50 29.45
N ASP A 398 5.59 -11.35 29.47
CA ASP A 398 6.40 -11.45 30.68
C ASP A 398 6.34 -10.17 31.53
N GLN A 399 6.97 -10.19 32.72
CA GLN A 399 7.07 -9.03 33.59
C GLN A 399 7.81 -7.81 33.00
N ASN A 400 8.43 -7.95 31.83
CA ASN A 400 9.15 -6.89 31.13
C ASN A 400 8.38 -6.42 29.88
N HIS A 401 7.10 -6.74 29.76
CA HIS A 401 6.25 -6.34 28.64
C HIS A 401 6.61 -6.99 27.29
N ARG A 402 7.21 -8.19 27.31
CA ARG A 402 7.64 -8.90 26.10
C ARG A 402 6.83 -10.18 25.88
N ILE A 403 6.51 -10.47 24.63
CA ILE A 403 5.86 -11.71 24.22
C ILE A 403 6.81 -12.88 24.45
N VAL A 404 6.39 -13.87 25.25
CA VAL A 404 7.10 -15.14 25.50
C VAL A 404 6.38 -16.36 24.92
N GLY A 405 5.16 -16.17 24.41
CA GLY A 405 4.39 -17.20 23.72
C GLY A 405 3.05 -16.69 23.24
N GLN A 406 2.29 -17.55 22.56
CA GLN A 406 0.92 -17.27 22.11
C GLN A 406 -0.04 -18.39 22.51
N LEU A 407 -1.28 -18.05 22.83
CA LEU A 407 -2.25 -19.01 23.41
C LEU A 407 -2.59 -20.11 22.40
N HIS A 408 -2.30 -21.36 22.77
CA HIS A 408 -2.87 -22.53 22.10
C HIS A 408 -4.24 -22.82 22.73
N GLY A 409 -4.29 -22.93 24.06
CA GLY A 409 -5.54 -23.00 24.81
C GLY A 409 -5.47 -23.92 26.02
N GLY A 410 -6.62 -24.28 26.58
CA GLY A 410 -6.68 -25.09 27.79
C GLY A 410 -8.09 -25.28 28.31
N THR A 411 -8.20 -25.43 29.63
CA THR A 411 -9.48 -25.66 30.33
C THR A 411 -9.89 -24.47 31.20
N ALA A 412 -9.14 -23.37 31.16
CA ALA A 412 -9.47 -22.16 31.87
C ALA A 412 -10.82 -21.61 31.40
N SER A 413 -11.62 -21.14 32.35
CA SER A 413 -12.89 -20.46 32.13
C SER A 413 -13.30 -19.75 33.42
N CYS A 414 -14.31 -18.88 33.37
CA CYS A 414 -14.85 -18.28 34.60
C CYS A 414 -15.44 -19.29 35.61
N SER A 415 -15.68 -20.54 35.19
CA SER A 415 -16.12 -21.61 36.07
C SER A 415 -15.00 -22.54 36.56
N SER A 416 -13.82 -22.43 35.97
CA SER A 416 -12.63 -23.22 36.26
C SER A 416 -11.40 -22.42 35.86
N LEU A 417 -10.80 -21.67 36.79
CA LEU A 417 -9.60 -20.85 36.53
C LEU A 417 -8.33 -21.70 36.42
N THR A 418 -8.44 -22.91 35.88
CA THR A 418 -7.36 -23.89 35.79
C THR A 418 -6.37 -23.48 34.69
N TYR A 419 -5.84 -24.44 33.96
CA TYR A 419 -4.69 -24.18 33.11
C TYR A 419 -5.06 -23.73 31.70
N ASP A 420 -4.15 -22.95 31.14
CA ASP A 420 -3.95 -22.76 29.70
C ASP A 420 -2.50 -23.06 29.34
N GLU A 421 -2.27 -23.48 28.09
CA GLU A 421 -0.93 -23.65 27.53
C GLU A 421 -0.72 -22.74 26.31
N TYR A 422 0.48 -22.21 26.20
CA TYR A 422 0.90 -21.21 25.22
C TYR A 422 2.12 -21.72 24.48
N GLY A 423 2.11 -21.72 23.16
CA GLY A 423 3.30 -22.05 22.37
C GLY A 423 4.45 -21.11 22.74
N LYS A 424 5.62 -21.65 23.11
CA LYS A 424 6.74 -20.80 23.53
C LYS A 424 7.34 -20.10 22.33
N VAL A 425 7.63 -18.79 22.44
CA VAL A 425 8.48 -18.10 21.45
C VAL A 425 9.82 -18.82 21.30
N SER A 426 10.40 -19.33 22.39
CA SER A 426 11.65 -20.11 22.36
C SER A 426 11.55 -21.42 21.57
N ALA A 427 10.39 -22.06 21.54
CA ALA A 427 10.14 -23.25 20.71
C ALA A 427 9.87 -22.85 19.26
N SER A 428 9.00 -21.86 19.04
CA SER A 428 8.69 -21.29 17.73
C SER A 428 9.89 -20.62 17.04
N TRP A 429 10.91 -20.22 17.80
CA TRP A 429 12.12 -19.56 17.28
C TRP A 429 12.86 -20.42 16.27
N GLY A 430 13.12 -21.68 16.63
CA GLY A 430 13.69 -22.67 15.72
C GLY A 430 12.63 -23.42 14.92
N GLY A 431 11.42 -23.56 15.50
CA GLY A 431 10.25 -24.12 14.84
C GLY A 431 10.52 -25.45 14.12
N GLY A 432 9.99 -25.57 12.90
CA GLY A 432 10.20 -26.72 12.01
C GLY A 432 11.53 -26.71 11.24
N GLY A 433 12.40 -25.73 11.48
CA GLY A 433 13.74 -25.64 10.88
C GLY A 433 13.81 -24.89 9.54
N THR A 434 12.70 -24.38 9.00
CA THR A 434 12.67 -23.57 7.78
C THR A 434 12.00 -22.22 8.03
N ALA A 435 12.27 -21.19 7.21
CA ALA A 435 11.66 -19.86 7.35
C ALA A 435 10.13 -19.92 7.43
N GLY A 436 9.50 -20.76 6.59
CA GLY A 436 8.05 -20.98 6.60
C GLY A 436 7.48 -21.68 7.84
N THR A 437 8.32 -22.12 8.79
CA THR A 437 7.92 -22.90 9.98
C THR A 437 8.58 -22.41 11.28
N ARG A 438 9.21 -21.23 11.30
CA ARG A 438 9.89 -20.68 12.49
C ARG A 438 9.81 -19.15 12.56
N LEU A 439 10.16 -18.56 13.70
CA LEU A 439 10.14 -17.10 13.92
C LEU A 439 11.49 -16.41 13.68
N SER A 440 12.61 -17.13 13.68
CA SER A 440 13.95 -16.52 13.70
C SER A 440 14.29 -15.66 12.48
N ASP A 441 13.92 -16.08 11.26
CA ASP A 441 14.24 -15.33 10.02
C ASP A 441 13.52 -13.98 9.96
N TRP A 442 12.46 -13.83 10.77
CA TRP A 442 11.48 -12.76 10.70
C TRP A 442 11.62 -11.73 11.80
N LEU A 443 11.89 -12.21 13.01
CA LEU A 443 11.99 -11.37 14.19
C LEU A 443 13.44 -10.98 14.49
N ASP A 444 14.42 -11.69 13.90
CA ASP A 444 15.85 -11.34 13.93
C ASP A 444 16.48 -11.43 12.52
N PRO A 445 15.98 -10.65 11.55
CA PRO A 445 16.43 -10.66 10.15
C PRO A 445 17.91 -10.29 9.97
N LEU A 446 18.42 -9.46 10.90
CA LEU A 446 19.80 -8.98 10.89
C LEU A 446 20.77 -9.99 11.53
N GLY A 447 20.28 -11.14 11.99
CA GLY A 447 21.10 -12.18 12.63
C GLY A 447 21.83 -11.69 13.88
N THR A 448 21.23 -10.75 14.62
CA THR A 448 21.85 -10.14 15.81
C THR A 448 22.10 -11.14 16.93
N GLY A 449 21.36 -12.25 16.93
CA GLY A 449 21.39 -13.26 17.99
C GLY A 449 20.64 -12.83 19.25
N ALA A 450 19.86 -11.75 19.19
CA ALA A 450 19.13 -11.20 20.33
C ALA A 450 18.26 -12.27 21.02
N ILE A 451 18.33 -12.35 22.35
CA ILE A 451 17.48 -13.24 23.16
C ILE A 451 16.18 -12.53 23.55
N VAL A 452 16.23 -11.20 23.61
CA VAL A 452 15.12 -10.32 23.94
C VAL A 452 15.18 -9.12 23.02
N TRP A 453 14.02 -8.58 22.67
CA TRP A 453 13.89 -7.33 21.93
C TRP A 453 12.73 -6.51 22.47
N GLU A 454 12.89 -5.19 22.49
CA GLU A 454 11.86 -4.28 22.99
C GLU A 454 10.81 -3.97 21.92
N GLY A 455 9.65 -3.49 22.37
CA GLY A 455 8.61 -3.04 21.46
C GLY A 455 8.90 -1.68 20.85
N LEU A 456 8.26 -1.41 19.71
CA LEU A 456 8.40 -0.18 18.93
C LEU A 456 7.06 0.54 18.82
N ASP A 457 7.06 1.84 19.09
CA ASP A 457 5.86 2.65 18.91
C ASP A 457 5.63 2.93 17.42
N GLY A 458 4.41 2.74 16.92
CA GLY A 458 4.09 3.01 15.52
C GLY A 458 4.41 4.45 15.09
N ALA A 459 4.55 5.40 16.02
CA ALA A 459 4.99 6.76 15.74
C ALA A 459 6.45 6.87 15.26
N SER A 460 7.36 5.99 15.70
CA SER A 460 8.78 6.02 15.26
C SER A 460 8.99 5.46 13.87
N CYS A 461 7.99 4.79 13.30
CA CYS A 461 7.94 4.39 11.88
C CYS A 461 7.96 5.58 10.91
N TYR A 462 8.10 6.80 11.43
CA TYR A 462 8.09 8.04 10.70
C TYR A 462 9.34 8.98 10.99
N PHE A 463 10.41 8.59 11.76
CA PHE A 463 11.68 9.38 12.06
C PHE A 463 12.94 8.50 12.49
N GLN A 464 14.22 8.74 12.05
CA GLN A 464 15.39 7.78 12.12
C GLN A 464 16.83 8.33 12.47
N PRO A 465 17.34 8.24 13.71
CA PRO A 465 18.63 8.83 14.13
C PRO A 465 19.92 7.98 13.97
N ALA A 466 19.91 6.76 13.41
CA ALA A 466 21.13 5.96 13.18
C ALA A 466 21.50 5.92 11.69
N GLY A 467 22.78 6.12 11.33
CA GLY A 467 23.21 6.29 9.93
C GLY A 467 23.40 5.01 9.10
N SER A 468 23.14 5.05 7.79
CA SER A 468 23.22 3.93 6.81
C SER A 468 23.79 4.34 5.44
N VAL A 469 24.61 3.50 4.77
CA VAL A 469 25.19 3.75 3.41
C VAL A 469 24.89 2.59 2.43
N SER A 470 24.55 2.87 1.17
CA SER A 470 24.22 1.90 0.11
C SER A 470 24.82 2.27 -1.26
N LEU A 471 24.97 1.29 -2.16
CA LEU A 471 25.29 1.51 -3.58
C LEU A 471 24.01 1.40 -4.41
N ASN A 472 23.87 2.24 -5.45
CA ASN A 472 22.66 2.26 -6.28
C ASN A 472 22.54 1.08 -7.22
N ARG A 473 23.66 0.39 -7.42
CA ARG A 473 23.76 -0.79 -8.22
C ARG A 473 24.81 -1.73 -7.74
N SER A 474 24.92 -2.75 -8.55
CA SER A 474 25.85 -3.78 -8.36
C SER A 474 26.56 -4.27 -9.59
N ARG A 475 25.93 -4.54 -10.73
CA ARG A 475 26.68 -4.85 -11.94
C ARG A 475 26.78 -3.56 -12.65
N TYR A 476 28.01 -3.20 -12.87
CA TYR A 476 28.37 -2.05 -13.64
C TYR A 476 29.01 -2.58 -14.92
N ALA A 477 28.64 -2.05 -16.08
CA ALA A 477 29.45 -2.32 -17.25
C ALA A 477 30.89 -1.81 -17.01
N CYS A 478 31.89 -2.39 -17.68
CA CYS A 478 33.32 -2.01 -17.56
C CYS A 478 33.64 -0.50 -17.75
N MET A 479 32.68 0.32 -18.19
CA MET A 479 32.80 1.76 -18.47
C MET A 479 31.66 2.59 -17.82
N ASP A 480 31.05 2.09 -16.75
CA ASP A 480 29.90 2.70 -16.05
C ASP A 480 30.33 3.65 -14.91
N SER A 481 29.36 4.21 -14.16
CA SER A 481 29.58 5.06 -12.99
C SER A 481 28.83 4.53 -11.76
N VAL A 482 29.56 4.35 -10.65
CA VAL A 482 29.06 3.84 -9.37
C VAL A 482 28.28 4.94 -8.65
N GLY A 483 27.02 4.70 -8.27
CA GLY A 483 26.23 5.62 -7.44
C GLY A 483 26.18 5.19 -5.98
N ILE A 484 26.23 6.16 -5.07
CA ILE A 484 26.36 5.97 -3.61
C ILE A 484 25.28 6.80 -2.90
N HIS A 485 24.56 6.22 -1.93
CA HIS A 485 23.56 6.89 -1.07
C HIS A 485 23.89 6.70 0.42
N LEU A 486 23.57 7.71 1.25
CA LEU A 486 23.78 7.75 2.68
C LEU A 486 22.59 8.44 3.37
N ARG A 487 22.04 7.89 4.45
CA ARG A 487 21.04 8.54 5.31
C ARG A 487 21.49 8.53 6.77
N ASP A 488 21.36 9.67 7.44
CA ASP A 488 21.65 9.88 8.85
C ASP A 488 20.93 11.16 9.33
N ASP A 489 19.81 11.02 10.05
CA ASP A 489 19.03 12.17 10.55
C ASP A 489 19.83 13.00 11.59
N ASN A 490 20.97 12.52 12.12
CA ASN A 490 21.89 13.32 12.97
C ASN A 490 22.71 14.32 12.14
N LEU A 491 22.91 14.02 10.86
CA LEU A 491 23.57 14.90 9.90
C LEU A 491 22.58 15.85 9.21
N ALA A 492 21.31 15.88 9.66
CA ALA A 492 20.32 16.86 9.21
C ALA A 492 20.87 18.29 9.37
N GLY A 493 21.20 18.90 8.24
CA GLY A 493 21.77 20.26 8.14
C GLY A 493 23.22 20.32 7.68
N GLN A 494 23.91 19.18 7.52
CA GLN A 494 25.20 19.13 6.85
C GLN A 494 25.02 19.15 5.33
N PRO A 495 25.81 19.93 4.57
CA PRO A 495 25.66 20.03 3.11
C PRO A 495 26.36 18.89 2.34
N THR A 496 27.36 18.24 2.95
CA THR A 496 28.17 17.20 2.33
C THR A 496 28.67 16.20 3.36
N GLN A 497 28.98 14.98 2.91
CA GLN A 497 29.62 13.95 3.73
C GLN A 497 30.60 13.11 2.90
N GLU A 498 31.74 12.74 3.47
CA GLU A 498 32.76 11.93 2.79
C GLU A 498 32.61 10.43 3.09
N VAL A 499 32.95 9.62 2.07
CA VAL A 499 33.06 8.17 2.10
C VAL A 499 34.32 7.73 1.31
N SER A 500 34.70 6.46 1.39
CA SER A 500 35.85 5.90 0.65
C SER A 500 35.43 4.75 -0.27
N LEU A 501 36.02 4.63 -1.49
CA LEU A 501 35.65 3.67 -2.56
C LEU A 501 36.88 2.95 -3.15
N SER A 502 36.88 1.64 -3.33
CA SER A 502 37.97 0.86 -3.95
C SER A 502 37.47 -0.30 -4.81
N SER A 503 38.31 -0.95 -5.62
CA SER A 503 38.00 -2.24 -6.27
C SER A 503 39.04 -3.34 -6.00
N THR A 504 38.76 -4.56 -6.44
CA THR A 504 39.72 -5.68 -6.44
C THR A 504 40.92 -5.42 -7.33
N THR A 505 40.71 -4.84 -8.51
CA THR A 505 41.81 -4.39 -9.39
C THR A 505 42.54 -3.18 -8.81
N GLU A 506 41.88 -2.33 -8.02
CA GLU A 506 42.41 -1.10 -7.42
C GLU A 506 42.11 -0.97 -5.91
N PRO A 507 42.92 -1.60 -5.04
CA PRO A 507 42.59 -1.76 -3.62
C PRO A 507 42.96 -0.56 -2.73
N ALA A 508 43.67 0.44 -3.25
CA ALA A 508 43.90 1.69 -2.52
C ALA A 508 42.66 2.59 -2.71
N PRO A 509 41.95 2.98 -1.64
CA PRO A 509 40.64 3.59 -1.78
C PRO A 509 40.70 5.05 -2.21
N GLU A 510 39.85 5.42 -3.16
CA GLU A 510 39.52 6.78 -3.51
C GLU A 510 38.60 7.42 -2.46
N THR A 511 38.73 8.73 -2.26
CA THR A 511 37.81 9.49 -1.40
C THR A 511 36.68 10.06 -2.26
N VAL A 512 35.44 9.83 -1.84
CA VAL A 512 34.25 10.32 -2.54
C VAL A 512 33.49 11.28 -1.63
N THR A 513 33.21 12.48 -2.15
CA THR A 513 32.39 13.48 -1.46
C THR A 513 30.95 13.39 -1.94
N LEU A 514 30.01 13.12 -1.02
CA LEU A 514 28.57 13.07 -1.28
C LEU A 514 27.94 14.42 -0.94
N GLY A 515 26.95 14.85 -1.73
CA GLY A 515 26.16 16.06 -1.49
C GLY A 515 24.83 15.73 -0.84
N ALA A 516 24.35 16.58 0.06
CA ALA A 516 23.03 16.41 0.66
C ALA A 516 21.92 16.44 -0.41
N VAL A 517 20.95 15.53 -0.30
CA VAL A 517 19.81 15.43 -1.23
C VAL A 517 18.89 16.64 -1.09
N ALA A 518 18.68 17.11 0.14
CA ALA A 518 18.07 18.40 0.43
C ALA A 518 18.71 19.00 1.69
N GLU A 519 18.75 20.33 1.77
CA GLU A 519 19.28 21.01 2.95
C GLU A 519 18.45 20.63 4.19
N GLY A 520 19.09 20.01 5.18
CA GLY A 520 18.39 19.58 6.39
C GLY A 520 17.79 18.17 6.36
N SER A 521 17.93 17.40 5.27
CA SER A 521 17.31 16.06 5.19
C SER A 521 18.04 14.99 5.99
N GLY A 522 19.35 15.14 6.20
CA GLY A 522 20.18 14.04 6.72
C GLY A 522 20.52 12.98 5.67
N GLU A 523 20.14 13.20 4.41
CA GLU A 523 20.42 12.28 3.29
C GLU A 523 21.46 12.86 2.34
N PHE A 524 22.36 12.02 1.80
CA PHE A 524 23.45 12.39 0.90
C PHE A 524 23.56 11.40 -0.28
N GLN A 525 24.00 11.89 -1.44
CA GLN A 525 24.22 11.08 -2.65
C GLN A 525 25.43 11.57 -3.47
N GLY A 526 26.01 10.68 -4.29
CA GLY A 526 27.10 11.00 -5.21
C GLY A 526 27.43 9.83 -6.15
N THR A 527 28.31 10.06 -7.14
CA THR A 527 28.75 9.02 -8.09
C THR A 527 30.26 9.02 -8.33
N PHE A 528 30.84 7.90 -8.75
CA PHE A 528 32.27 7.76 -9.06
C PHE A 528 32.53 6.80 -10.26
N PRO A 529 33.35 7.16 -11.26
CA PRO A 529 33.46 6.42 -12.53
C PRO A 529 34.33 5.14 -12.45
N LEU A 530 34.01 4.17 -13.30
CA LEU A 530 34.79 2.95 -13.53
C LEU A 530 35.52 2.97 -14.88
N ALA A 531 36.60 2.20 -14.99
CA ALA A 531 37.30 2.03 -16.26
C ALA A 531 38.04 0.68 -16.36
N ALA A 532 37.98 0.05 -17.54
CA ALA A 532 38.84 -1.10 -17.88
C ALA A 532 40.27 -0.70 -18.27
N VAL A 533 40.99 -0.10 -17.31
CA VAL A 533 42.39 0.35 -17.42
C VAL A 533 43.25 -0.18 -16.27
N ALA A 534 44.54 0.17 -16.21
CA ALA A 534 45.43 -0.26 -15.14
C ALA A 534 45.27 0.61 -13.87
N ALA A 535 45.25 -0.02 -12.69
CA ALA A 535 45.01 0.62 -11.39
C ALA A 535 45.99 1.75 -11.02
N ALA A 536 45.47 2.85 -10.48
CA ALA A 536 46.24 4.04 -10.10
C ALA A 536 45.52 4.95 -9.07
N HIS A 537 45.93 4.87 -7.79
CA HIS A 537 45.30 5.66 -6.72
C HIS A 537 45.37 7.19 -6.91
N GLY A 538 44.27 7.88 -6.63
CA GLY A 538 44.12 9.33 -6.65
C GLY A 538 43.87 9.92 -8.03
N ASP A 539 43.44 9.10 -9.00
CA ASP A 539 43.27 9.49 -10.39
C ASP A 539 41.81 9.87 -10.77
N GLY A 540 40.86 9.71 -9.84
CA GLY A 540 39.47 10.12 -10.00
C GLY A 540 38.57 9.08 -10.67
N GLN A 541 39.01 7.83 -10.73
CA GLN A 541 38.26 6.67 -11.23
C GLN A 541 38.68 5.41 -10.47
N VAL A 542 37.96 4.32 -10.66
CA VAL A 542 38.34 3.02 -10.09
C VAL A 542 38.46 2.01 -11.23
N SER A 543 39.61 1.37 -11.33
CA SER A 543 39.93 0.42 -12.41
C SER A 543 39.23 -0.93 -12.19
N VAL A 544 38.63 -1.50 -13.25
CA VAL A 544 37.82 -2.75 -13.19
C VAL A 544 37.95 -3.63 -14.45
N ALA A 545 37.65 -4.91 -14.35
CA ALA A 545 37.49 -5.89 -15.42
C ALA A 545 36.22 -6.73 -15.19
N ASP A 546 35.75 -7.45 -16.22
CA ASP A 546 34.65 -8.41 -16.11
C ASP A 546 34.89 -9.36 -14.92
N GLY A 547 34.07 -9.23 -13.86
CA GLY A 547 34.19 -9.93 -12.59
C GLY A 547 34.95 -9.24 -11.44
N ASP A 548 35.20 -7.93 -11.45
CA ASP A 548 35.87 -7.20 -10.33
C ASP A 548 34.92 -6.66 -9.25
N THR A 549 35.21 -6.82 -7.95
CA THR A 549 34.39 -6.28 -6.83
C THR A 549 34.76 -4.82 -6.47
N ILE A 550 33.77 -3.97 -6.24
CA ILE A 550 33.84 -2.54 -5.85
C ILE A 550 33.32 -2.41 -4.40
N THR A 551 33.89 -1.55 -3.54
CA THR A 551 33.55 -1.40 -2.10
C THR A 551 33.49 0.06 -1.65
N VAL A 552 32.44 0.49 -0.94
CA VAL A 552 32.28 1.83 -0.30
C VAL A 552 32.22 1.76 1.24
N THR A 553 32.76 2.74 1.96
CA THR A 553 32.77 2.83 3.45
C THR A 553 32.45 4.25 3.98
N TYR A 554 31.51 4.36 4.93
CA TYR A 554 31.13 5.53 5.74
C TYR A 554 31.42 5.28 7.25
N VAL A 555 31.66 6.33 8.05
CA VAL A 555 31.87 6.21 9.51
C VAL A 555 30.88 7.11 10.24
N ASP A 556 29.90 6.49 10.90
CA ASP A 556 28.82 7.12 11.67
C ASP A 556 29.35 7.67 13.00
N ALA A 557 29.14 8.96 13.24
CA ALA A 557 29.70 9.65 14.40
C ALA A 557 28.89 9.44 15.68
N ASP A 558 27.57 9.29 15.59
CA ASP A 558 26.63 9.12 16.71
C ASP A 558 25.39 8.38 16.20
N ASP A 559 25.12 7.19 16.74
CA ASP A 559 24.02 6.35 16.29
C ASP A 559 22.69 6.65 17.01
N GLY A 560 22.65 7.70 17.85
CA GLY A 560 21.48 8.02 18.68
C GLY A 560 21.23 7.03 19.82
N LEU A 561 22.07 6.00 19.97
CA LEU A 561 22.02 4.96 21.00
C LEU A 561 23.19 5.07 21.99
N GLY A 562 24.05 6.07 21.81
CA GLY A 562 25.19 6.37 22.69
C GLY A 562 26.51 5.74 22.26
N HIS A 563 26.60 5.16 21.06
CA HIS A 563 27.86 4.71 20.46
C HIS A 563 28.38 5.75 19.45
N THR A 564 29.71 5.79 19.28
CA THR A 564 30.36 6.79 18.40
C THR A 564 31.39 6.13 17.48
N GLY A 565 31.45 6.54 16.22
CA GLY A 565 32.50 6.14 15.27
C GLY A 565 32.28 4.75 14.65
N VAL A 566 31.04 4.42 14.31
CA VAL A 566 30.63 3.10 13.82
C VAL A 566 30.76 3.04 12.28
N PRO A 567 31.62 2.17 11.70
CA PRO A 567 31.74 2.06 10.24
C PRO A 567 30.52 1.36 9.61
N ARG A 568 30.08 1.85 8.45
CA ARG A 568 29.01 1.33 7.58
C ARG A 568 29.58 1.10 6.16
N THR A 569 29.28 0.00 5.48
CA THR A 569 29.91 -0.37 4.18
C THR A 569 28.94 -1.00 3.18
N ALA A 570 29.19 -0.89 1.85
CA ALA A 570 28.43 -1.56 0.76
C ALA A 570 29.33 -1.98 -0.44
N THR A 571 28.94 -2.96 -1.29
CA THR A 571 29.78 -3.55 -2.38
C THR A 571 29.02 -3.91 -3.70
N ALA A 572 29.72 -4.08 -4.83
CA ALA A 572 29.22 -4.32 -6.22
C ALA A 572 30.25 -5.04 -7.14
N MET A 573 29.97 -5.44 -8.41
CA MET A 573 30.95 -5.84 -9.45
C MET A 573 30.73 -5.33 -10.91
N ALA A 574 31.43 -5.91 -11.90
CA ALA A 574 31.38 -5.54 -13.32
C ALA A 574 31.14 -6.70 -14.33
N ASP A 575 30.35 -6.49 -15.42
CA ASP A 575 29.96 -7.48 -16.48
C ASP A 575 29.90 -6.89 -17.92
N CYS A 576 30.46 -7.61 -18.93
CA CYS A 576 30.84 -7.06 -20.24
C CYS A 576 30.50 -7.90 -21.55
N ALA A 577 29.53 -8.86 -21.60
CA ALA A 577 29.20 -9.72 -22.81
C ALA A 577 27.69 -9.90 -23.22
N PRO A 578 27.29 -10.16 -24.53
CA PRO A 578 25.88 -10.22 -25.04
C PRO A 578 25.17 -11.60 -25.29
N PRO A 579 23.81 -11.62 -25.44
CA PRO A 579 22.97 -12.85 -25.44
C PRO A 579 22.87 -13.59 -26.80
N ARG A 580 22.37 -14.85 -26.81
CA ARG A 580 22.20 -15.70 -28.02
C ARG A 580 20.77 -16.25 -28.16
N ILE A 581 20.11 -15.97 -29.29
CA ILE A 581 18.69 -16.29 -29.55
C ILE A 581 18.46 -17.65 -30.26
N SER A 582 17.32 -18.33 -29.99
CA SER A 582 16.85 -19.57 -30.62
C SER A 582 15.31 -19.80 -30.53
N GLU A 583 14.77 -20.82 -31.22
CA GLU A 583 13.36 -21.30 -31.12
C GLU A 583 12.24 -20.28 -31.44
N VAL A 584 12.45 -19.39 -32.41
CA VAL A 584 11.46 -18.36 -32.79
C VAL A 584 10.24 -18.92 -33.55
N LEU A 585 9.02 -18.69 -33.05
CA LEU A 585 7.75 -19.17 -33.65
C LEU A 585 6.53 -18.30 -33.27
N ALA A 586 5.43 -18.42 -34.02
CA ALA A 586 4.16 -17.71 -33.78
C ALA A 586 3.03 -18.68 -33.38
N THR A 587 2.21 -18.30 -32.40
CA THR A 587 1.09 -19.08 -31.84
C THR A 587 -0.15 -18.22 -31.61
N GLY A 588 -1.31 -18.84 -31.33
CA GLY A 588 -2.52 -18.13 -30.88
C GLY A 588 -3.05 -17.06 -31.83
N VAL A 589 -2.94 -17.27 -33.15
CA VAL A 589 -3.32 -16.29 -34.16
C VAL A 589 -4.84 -16.17 -34.26
N THR A 590 -5.37 -14.95 -34.14
CA THR A 590 -6.80 -14.60 -34.30
C THR A 590 -6.99 -13.65 -35.49
N GLU A 591 -8.18 -13.05 -35.64
CA GLU A 591 -8.44 -12.01 -36.64
C GLU A 591 -7.67 -10.71 -36.38
N SER A 592 -7.22 -10.45 -35.14
CA SER A 592 -6.59 -9.18 -34.74
C SER A 592 -5.39 -9.33 -33.81
N ALA A 593 -4.95 -10.55 -33.49
CA ALA A 593 -3.82 -10.79 -32.59
C ALA A 593 -2.99 -12.04 -32.94
N ALA A 594 -1.77 -12.12 -32.41
CA ALA A 594 -0.89 -13.30 -32.44
C ALA A 594 0.19 -13.23 -31.34
N THR A 595 0.66 -14.36 -30.83
CA THR A 595 1.74 -14.42 -29.82
C THR A 595 3.03 -15.00 -30.41
N ILE A 596 4.13 -14.25 -30.34
CA ILE A 596 5.46 -14.64 -30.81
C ILE A 596 6.30 -15.14 -29.63
N THR A 597 6.94 -16.30 -29.77
CA THR A 597 7.74 -16.93 -28.71
C THR A 597 9.13 -17.32 -29.21
N TRP A 598 10.16 -17.21 -28.36
CA TRP A 598 11.54 -17.64 -28.62
C TRP A 598 12.31 -17.88 -27.31
N ARG A 599 13.61 -18.18 -27.40
CA ARG A 599 14.52 -18.40 -26.26
C ARG A 599 15.88 -17.71 -26.41
N THR A 600 16.54 -17.41 -25.29
CA THR A 600 17.94 -16.97 -25.23
C THR A 600 18.77 -17.82 -24.27
N ASP A 601 20.10 -17.72 -24.34
CA ASP A 601 21.02 -18.46 -23.45
C ASP A 601 21.35 -17.74 -22.13
N GLU A 602 21.20 -16.42 -22.08
CA GLU A 602 21.10 -15.61 -20.88
C GLU A 602 19.82 -14.76 -20.93
N ALA A 603 19.28 -14.35 -19.79
CA ALA A 603 18.02 -13.65 -19.87
C ALA A 603 18.20 -12.23 -20.34
N SER A 604 17.27 -11.87 -21.20
CA SER A 604 17.40 -10.68 -22.01
C SER A 604 16.02 -10.16 -22.35
N THR A 605 15.96 -8.91 -22.79
CA THR A 605 14.71 -8.27 -23.15
C THR A 605 14.01 -9.04 -24.28
N SER A 606 12.69 -8.96 -24.33
CA SER A 606 11.90 -9.58 -25.38
C SER A 606 11.46 -8.52 -26.37
N VAL A 607 12.09 -8.38 -27.54
CA VAL A 607 11.66 -7.42 -28.57
C VAL A 607 11.23 -8.18 -29.83
N VAL A 608 10.02 -7.89 -30.32
CA VAL A 608 9.51 -8.35 -31.61
C VAL A 608 9.32 -7.18 -32.54
N HIS A 609 9.93 -7.25 -33.71
CA HIS A 609 9.72 -6.32 -34.81
C HIS A 609 8.83 -6.99 -35.86
N TYR A 610 7.74 -6.35 -36.28
CA TYR A 610 6.71 -6.93 -37.14
C TYR A 610 6.09 -5.94 -38.13
N GLY A 611 5.44 -6.44 -39.19
CA GLY A 611 4.72 -5.61 -40.15
C GLY A 611 4.16 -6.38 -41.35
N ALA A 612 3.30 -5.73 -42.14
CA ALA A 612 2.70 -6.34 -43.35
C ALA A 612 3.68 -6.44 -44.55
N ALA A 613 4.90 -5.93 -44.40
CA ALA A 613 6.00 -6.07 -45.35
C ALA A 613 7.35 -6.22 -44.60
N PRO A 614 8.33 -6.96 -45.12
CA PRO A 614 9.66 -7.07 -44.52
C PRO A 614 10.58 -5.88 -44.90
N PRO A 615 11.45 -5.40 -43.99
CA PRO A 615 11.50 -5.73 -42.57
C PRO A 615 10.32 -5.08 -41.84
N GLY A 616 9.71 -5.81 -40.91
CA GLY A 616 8.65 -5.25 -40.06
C GLY A 616 9.15 -4.00 -39.32
N THR A 617 8.40 -2.90 -39.39
CA THR A 617 8.78 -1.59 -38.82
C THR A 617 8.06 -1.26 -37.52
N SER A 618 7.05 -2.06 -37.14
CA SER A 618 6.36 -1.94 -35.86
C SER A 618 7.09 -2.77 -34.82
N THR A 619 7.10 -2.33 -33.57
CA THR A 619 7.82 -3.01 -32.49
C THR A 619 6.88 -3.25 -31.31
N SER A 620 7.02 -4.41 -30.67
CA SER A 620 6.41 -4.71 -29.38
C SER A 620 7.50 -5.30 -28.50
N SER A 621 7.59 -4.84 -27.25
CA SER A 621 8.65 -5.27 -26.35
C SER A 621 8.12 -5.56 -24.95
N ILE A 622 8.76 -6.53 -24.30
CA ILE A 622 8.63 -6.81 -22.88
C ILE A 622 10.04 -6.67 -22.33
N VAL A 623 10.22 -5.70 -21.44
CA VAL A 623 11.53 -5.37 -20.87
C VAL A 623 11.98 -6.36 -19.80
N ALA A 624 11.08 -7.20 -19.30
CA ALA A 624 11.42 -8.30 -18.40
C ALA A 624 12.45 -9.22 -19.07
N LEU A 625 13.59 -9.39 -18.41
CA LEU A 625 14.66 -10.25 -18.87
C LEU A 625 14.23 -11.70 -18.60
N VAL A 626 13.88 -12.41 -19.66
CA VAL A 626 13.48 -13.82 -19.58
C VAL A 626 14.31 -14.62 -20.56
N ALA A 627 14.50 -15.91 -20.32
CA ALA A 627 15.13 -16.82 -21.29
C ALA A 627 14.11 -17.58 -22.14
N SER A 628 12.83 -17.48 -21.80
CA SER A 628 11.70 -17.96 -22.60
C SER A 628 10.73 -16.81 -22.81
N HIS A 629 10.68 -16.34 -24.04
CA HIS A 629 9.99 -15.10 -24.41
C HIS A 629 8.61 -15.42 -24.99
N GLY A 630 7.66 -14.51 -24.77
CA GLY A 630 6.32 -14.57 -25.33
C GLY A 630 5.71 -13.18 -25.43
N VAL A 631 5.59 -12.64 -26.64
CA VAL A 631 5.08 -11.29 -26.90
C VAL A 631 3.79 -11.37 -27.71
N THR A 632 2.70 -10.80 -27.20
CA THR A 632 1.41 -10.77 -27.90
C THR A 632 1.26 -9.47 -28.69
N LEU A 633 1.06 -9.61 -30.00
CA LEU A 633 0.75 -8.55 -30.95
C LEU A 633 -0.77 -8.39 -31.03
N ALA A 634 -1.29 -7.17 -30.88
CA ALA A 634 -2.73 -6.87 -30.93
C ALA A 634 -3.04 -5.76 -31.95
N GLY A 635 -4.32 -5.58 -32.30
CA GLY A 635 -4.75 -4.54 -33.24
C GLY A 635 -4.37 -4.81 -34.70
N LEU A 636 -4.09 -6.07 -35.04
CA LEU A 636 -3.69 -6.49 -36.38
C LEU A 636 -4.89 -6.45 -37.34
N SER A 637 -4.62 -6.15 -38.62
CA SER A 637 -5.64 -6.22 -39.65
C SER A 637 -5.98 -7.67 -39.98
N GLU A 638 -7.28 -7.98 -40.10
CA GLU A 638 -7.76 -9.31 -40.47
C GLU A 638 -7.27 -9.76 -41.86
N CYS A 639 -7.27 -11.07 -42.12
CA CYS A 639 -6.88 -11.67 -43.42
C CYS A 639 -5.51 -11.18 -43.96
N THR A 640 -4.58 -10.78 -43.09
CA THR A 640 -3.31 -10.14 -43.48
C THR A 640 -2.13 -11.00 -43.05
N THR A 641 -1.17 -11.18 -43.95
CA THR A 641 0.12 -11.85 -43.63
C THR A 641 1.09 -10.84 -43.04
N PHE A 642 1.66 -11.17 -41.87
CA PHE A 642 2.67 -10.38 -41.18
C PHE A 642 4.03 -11.08 -41.21
N TYR A 643 5.10 -10.27 -41.27
CA TYR A 643 6.51 -10.67 -41.20
C TYR A 643 7.10 -10.19 -39.87
N TYR A 644 7.98 -10.97 -39.23
CA TYR A 644 8.59 -10.59 -37.96
C TYR A 644 10.02 -11.14 -37.75
N TRP A 645 10.76 -10.50 -36.83
CA TRP A 645 12.06 -10.92 -36.28
C TRP A 645 12.17 -10.51 -34.81
N VAL A 646 13.17 -11.04 -34.10
CA VAL A 646 13.30 -10.85 -32.65
C VAL A 646 14.67 -10.30 -32.26
N GLU A 647 14.71 -9.56 -31.16
CA GLU A 647 15.89 -8.91 -30.61
C GLU A 647 15.85 -9.00 -29.09
N SER A 648 17.02 -9.13 -28.49
CA SER A 648 17.19 -9.33 -27.06
C SER A 648 18.49 -8.68 -26.55
N SER A 649 18.40 -7.94 -25.45
CA SER A 649 19.55 -7.33 -24.75
C SER A 649 19.63 -7.81 -23.30
N ASP A 650 20.83 -8.11 -22.81
CA ASP A 650 21.06 -8.51 -21.41
C ASP A 650 20.92 -7.33 -20.42
N GLY A 651 21.01 -7.62 -19.12
CA GLY A 651 20.84 -6.65 -18.02
C GLY A 651 21.95 -5.62 -17.84
N THR A 652 23.05 -5.71 -18.59
CA THR A 652 24.15 -4.72 -18.67
C THR A 652 24.14 -3.91 -19.96
N GLY A 653 23.21 -4.23 -20.87
CA GLY A 653 23.00 -3.51 -22.11
C GLY A 653 23.75 -4.06 -23.32
N ASN A 654 24.30 -5.29 -23.27
CA ASN A 654 24.85 -5.92 -24.48
C ASN A 654 23.71 -6.64 -25.25
N GLN A 655 23.77 -6.66 -26.59
CA GLN A 655 22.59 -6.88 -27.45
C GLN A 655 22.81 -7.91 -28.57
N ALA A 656 21.76 -8.68 -28.91
CA ALA A 656 21.71 -9.61 -30.03
C ALA A 656 20.33 -9.69 -30.72
N TYR A 657 20.26 -10.26 -31.94
CA TYR A 657 19.03 -10.42 -32.73
C TYR A 657 19.00 -11.70 -33.60
N ASP A 658 17.79 -12.17 -33.96
CA ASP A 658 17.54 -13.25 -34.94
C ASP A 658 16.43 -12.87 -35.94
N ASP A 659 16.80 -12.79 -37.22
CA ASP A 659 15.94 -12.43 -38.36
C ASP A 659 15.73 -13.58 -39.37
N ALA A 660 15.99 -14.83 -38.96
CA ALA A 660 15.99 -16.01 -39.82
C ALA A 660 16.97 -15.88 -41.02
N SER A 661 18.15 -15.30 -40.79
CA SER A 661 19.16 -15.04 -41.83
C SER A 661 18.63 -14.14 -42.97
N GLY A 662 17.82 -13.14 -42.61
CA GLY A 662 17.21 -12.16 -43.52
C GLY A 662 15.96 -12.65 -44.26
N ALA A 663 15.44 -13.84 -43.95
CA ALA A 663 14.20 -14.36 -44.55
C ALA A 663 12.93 -13.88 -43.83
N PHE A 664 13.03 -13.52 -42.55
CA PHE A 664 11.94 -13.18 -41.62
C PHE A 664 10.92 -14.31 -41.40
N TYR A 665 10.38 -14.38 -40.19
CA TYR A 665 9.31 -15.32 -39.83
C TYR A 665 7.93 -14.75 -40.25
N THR A 666 6.90 -15.59 -40.41
CA THR A 666 5.57 -15.13 -40.87
C THR A 666 4.37 -15.82 -40.20
N PHE A 667 3.23 -15.12 -40.11
CA PHE A 667 1.90 -15.66 -39.76
C PHE A 667 0.78 -14.90 -40.51
N THR A 668 -0.47 -15.40 -40.52
CA THR A 668 -1.61 -14.74 -41.20
C THR A 668 -2.85 -14.70 -40.30
N THR A 669 -3.43 -13.51 -40.09
CA THR A 669 -4.61 -13.29 -39.25
C THR A 669 -5.89 -13.86 -39.86
N GLU A 670 -6.83 -14.27 -39.01
CA GLU A 670 -8.12 -14.83 -39.38
C GLU A 670 -9.12 -13.73 -39.83
N ARG A 671 -10.37 -14.09 -40.16
CA ARG A 671 -11.44 -13.14 -40.56
C ARG A 671 -12.46 -12.97 -39.42
N SER A 672 -12.83 -11.73 -39.09
CA SER A 672 -13.86 -11.44 -38.09
C SER A 672 -15.25 -11.88 -38.54
N THR A 673 -16.05 -12.41 -37.61
CA THR A 673 -17.40 -12.92 -37.85
C THR A 673 -18.50 -12.19 -37.05
N LEU A 674 -18.17 -11.09 -36.35
CA LEU A 674 -19.10 -10.35 -35.49
C LEU A 674 -19.57 -9.02 -36.16
N PRO A 675 -20.88 -8.72 -36.23
CA PRO A 675 -21.38 -7.43 -36.70
C PRO A 675 -21.30 -6.35 -35.59
N ALA A 676 -20.78 -5.16 -35.92
CA ALA A 676 -20.84 -3.99 -35.06
C ALA A 676 -22.31 -3.61 -34.76
N SER A 677 -22.66 -3.44 -33.49
CA SER A 677 -24.02 -3.06 -33.08
C SER A 677 -24.22 -1.55 -33.26
N PRO A 678 -25.28 -1.08 -33.94
CA PRO A 678 -25.53 0.35 -34.13
C PRO A 678 -26.06 0.99 -32.84
N CYS A 679 -25.30 1.92 -32.28
CA CYS A 679 -25.69 2.75 -31.13
C CYS A 679 -26.55 3.93 -31.59
N GLY A 680 -27.51 4.42 -30.79
CA GLY A 680 -28.26 5.66 -31.07
C GLY A 680 -27.36 6.91 -30.98
N PRO A 681 -27.82 8.05 -30.46
CA PRO A 681 -26.93 9.16 -30.12
C PRO A 681 -26.06 8.78 -28.91
N HIS A 682 -24.74 8.99 -28.95
CA HIS A 682 -23.87 8.81 -27.80
C HIS A 682 -22.63 9.68 -27.89
N ALA A 683 -22.19 10.20 -26.75
CA ALA A 683 -20.97 10.98 -26.65
C ALA A 683 -19.93 10.29 -25.76
N SER A 684 -18.71 10.16 -26.24
CA SER A 684 -17.56 9.70 -25.45
C SER A 684 -16.47 10.76 -25.38
N VAL A 685 -15.63 10.70 -24.33
CA VAL A 685 -14.43 11.52 -24.21
C VAL A 685 -13.28 10.82 -24.93
N VAL A 686 -12.64 11.53 -25.84
CA VAL A 686 -11.53 11.03 -26.66
C VAL A 686 -10.19 11.39 -26.03
N GLY A 687 -10.10 12.55 -25.37
CA GLY A 687 -8.87 13.00 -24.70
C GLY A 687 -8.88 14.49 -24.39
N ILE A 688 -7.74 14.98 -23.90
CA ILE A 688 -7.47 16.39 -23.63
C ILE A 688 -6.50 16.92 -24.68
N GLU A 689 -6.68 18.17 -25.10
CA GLU A 689 -5.73 18.91 -25.92
C GLU A 689 -5.45 20.25 -25.21
N PRO A 690 -4.21 20.50 -24.77
CA PRO A 690 -3.85 21.77 -24.14
C PRO A 690 -3.89 22.90 -25.18
N VAL A 691 -4.38 24.06 -24.77
CA VAL A 691 -4.50 25.23 -25.65
C VAL A 691 -3.68 26.41 -25.12
N HIS A 692 -3.58 26.56 -23.79
CA HIS A 692 -2.81 27.64 -23.17
C HIS A 692 -2.48 27.33 -21.70
N ASP A 693 -1.22 27.33 -21.31
CA ASP A 693 -0.77 27.36 -19.90
C ASP A 693 -0.38 28.80 -19.48
N ALA A 694 -0.56 29.15 -18.20
CA ALA A 694 -0.26 30.49 -17.68
C ALA A 694 0.01 30.53 -16.16
N CYS A 695 0.70 31.58 -15.70
CA CYS A 695 0.93 31.85 -14.28
C CYS A 695 0.02 32.97 -13.73
N ASP A 696 -0.46 32.79 -12.48
CA ASP A 696 -1.38 33.74 -11.80
C ASP A 696 -0.84 35.18 -11.63
N SER A 697 0.49 35.37 -11.63
CA SER A 697 1.12 36.67 -11.33
C SER A 697 1.28 37.61 -12.52
N GLY A 698 0.54 37.40 -13.62
CA GLY A 698 0.58 38.26 -14.81
C GLY A 698 1.85 38.09 -15.66
N GLY A 699 2.57 36.98 -15.50
CA GLY A 699 3.59 36.52 -16.45
C GLY A 699 2.97 35.62 -17.51
N ALA A 700 3.53 35.59 -18.72
CA ALA A 700 3.29 34.45 -19.60
C ALA A 700 3.80 33.20 -18.87
N GLY A 701 3.02 32.11 -18.85
CA GLY A 701 3.58 30.78 -18.62
C GLY A 701 4.70 30.52 -19.62
N ASP A 702 5.39 29.39 -19.52
CA ASP A 702 6.37 29.07 -20.55
C ASP A 702 5.71 28.79 -21.91
N ALA A 703 4.36 28.64 -21.94
CA ALA A 703 3.51 28.48 -23.11
C ALA A 703 3.99 27.33 -24.00
N ASP A 704 4.56 26.30 -23.38
CA ASP A 704 5.15 25.17 -24.06
C ASP A 704 4.12 24.09 -24.42
N GLY A 705 2.90 24.22 -23.89
CA GLY A 705 1.79 23.31 -24.13
C GLY A 705 1.78 22.07 -23.25
N ASN A 706 2.66 21.97 -22.24
CA ASN A 706 2.64 20.94 -21.20
C ASN A 706 1.93 21.45 -19.95
N TRP A 707 1.53 20.53 -19.09
CA TRP A 707 0.88 20.85 -17.82
C TRP A 707 1.93 20.90 -16.72
N ASP A 708 2.26 22.08 -16.18
CA ASP A 708 3.24 22.18 -15.11
C ASP A 708 2.65 22.52 -13.75
N ALA A 709 3.30 22.01 -12.71
CA ALA A 709 2.89 22.24 -11.32
C ALA A 709 2.86 23.75 -11.02
N GLY A 710 1.72 24.22 -10.51
CA GLY A 710 1.52 25.62 -10.16
C GLY A 710 0.89 26.49 -11.25
N GLU A 711 0.66 25.95 -12.44
CA GLU A 711 0.06 26.68 -13.55
C GLU A 711 -1.48 26.68 -13.51
N GLN A 712 -2.04 27.69 -14.19
CA GLN A 712 -3.41 27.69 -14.65
C GLN A 712 -3.41 27.24 -16.12
N VAL A 713 -3.95 26.06 -16.38
CA VAL A 713 -4.02 25.45 -17.71
C VAL A 713 -5.42 25.61 -18.28
N GLN A 714 -5.51 26.17 -19.48
CA GLN A 714 -6.69 26.18 -20.33
C GLN A 714 -6.54 25.10 -21.40
N PHE A 715 -7.55 24.24 -21.49
CA PHE A 715 -7.50 23.05 -22.33
C PHE A 715 -8.88 22.72 -22.92
N SER A 716 -8.84 22.06 -24.07
CA SER A 716 -10.01 21.45 -24.67
C SER A 716 -10.13 20.01 -24.22
N VAL A 717 -11.35 19.55 -24.02
CA VAL A 717 -11.65 18.12 -23.97
C VAL A 717 -12.28 17.75 -25.30
N ARG A 718 -11.70 16.81 -26.03
CA ARG A 718 -12.28 16.30 -27.28
C ARG A 718 -13.34 15.27 -26.95
N ILE A 719 -14.50 15.42 -27.57
CA ILE A 719 -15.59 14.43 -27.50
C ILE A 719 -15.87 13.88 -28.90
N GLU A 720 -16.40 12.66 -28.96
CA GLU A 720 -16.84 12.00 -30.18
C GLU A 720 -18.32 11.63 -30.07
N ASP A 721 -19.07 11.86 -31.16
CA ASP A 721 -20.34 11.17 -31.38
C ASP A 721 -20.05 9.79 -31.97
N ASP A 722 -19.79 8.78 -31.13
CA ASP A 722 -19.56 7.40 -31.58
C ASP A 722 -20.87 6.63 -31.83
N GLY A 723 -21.99 7.36 -31.78
CA GLY A 723 -23.33 6.93 -32.10
C GLY A 723 -23.66 6.89 -33.60
N THR A 724 -24.92 6.59 -33.93
CA THR A 724 -25.44 6.60 -35.32
C THR A 724 -26.37 7.77 -35.63
N THR A 725 -26.64 8.65 -34.67
CA THR A 725 -27.47 9.85 -34.87
C THR A 725 -26.79 11.11 -34.34
N PRO A 726 -26.88 12.25 -35.04
CA PRO A 726 -26.25 13.50 -34.62
C PRO A 726 -26.61 13.95 -33.21
N LEU A 727 -25.63 14.47 -32.48
CA LEU A 727 -25.79 15.13 -31.18
C LEU A 727 -25.96 16.63 -31.33
N THR A 728 -26.88 17.23 -30.57
CA THR A 728 -27.13 18.67 -30.60
C THR A 728 -27.16 19.30 -29.21
N GLY A 729 -26.86 20.60 -29.12
CA GLY A 729 -26.91 21.33 -27.85
C GLY A 729 -25.91 20.82 -26.79
N ILE A 730 -24.73 20.42 -27.25
CA ILE A 730 -23.76 19.66 -26.47
C ILE A 730 -22.99 20.56 -25.50
N THR A 731 -22.87 20.13 -24.23
CA THR A 731 -22.05 20.75 -23.17
C THR A 731 -21.34 19.67 -22.37
N ALA A 732 -20.20 19.94 -21.76
CA ALA A 732 -19.58 19.03 -20.80
C ALA A 732 -19.19 19.75 -19.51
N THR A 733 -19.26 19.03 -18.38
CA THR A 733 -18.85 19.50 -17.05
C THR A 733 -17.70 18.65 -16.50
N LEU A 734 -16.61 19.25 -16.02
CA LEU A 734 -15.46 18.56 -15.46
C LEU A 734 -15.40 18.63 -13.92
N VAL A 735 -15.03 17.52 -13.30
CA VAL A 735 -14.72 17.41 -11.86
C VAL A 735 -13.34 16.79 -11.70
N PRO A 736 -12.40 17.45 -11.00
CA PRO A 736 -11.08 16.87 -10.75
C PRO A 736 -11.19 15.73 -9.74
N THR A 737 -10.54 14.60 -10.03
CA THR A 737 -10.44 13.45 -9.09
C THR A 737 -9.08 13.40 -8.41
N THR A 738 -8.07 14.11 -8.94
CA THR A 738 -6.75 14.28 -8.32
C THR A 738 -6.80 15.34 -7.20
N PRO A 739 -6.40 15.01 -5.95
CA PRO A 739 -6.39 15.95 -4.84
C PRO A 739 -5.52 17.20 -5.10
N GLY A 740 -6.08 18.37 -4.77
CA GLY A 740 -5.38 19.65 -4.89
C GLY A 740 -5.33 20.24 -6.32
N VAL A 741 -6.10 19.68 -7.26
CA VAL A 741 -6.41 20.32 -8.53
C VAL A 741 -7.77 21.01 -8.43
N ALA A 742 -7.86 22.27 -8.85
CA ALA A 742 -9.11 23.04 -8.81
C ALA A 742 -9.52 23.44 -10.23
N VAL A 743 -10.72 23.04 -10.67
CA VAL A 743 -11.26 23.48 -11.97
C VAL A 743 -11.90 24.85 -11.78
N ILE A 744 -11.41 25.84 -12.52
CA ILE A 744 -11.87 27.23 -12.51
C ILE A 744 -13.07 27.38 -13.44
N ASP A 745 -12.91 26.98 -14.70
CA ASP A 745 -14.00 26.96 -15.69
C ASP A 745 -14.39 25.50 -15.92
N ALA A 746 -15.44 25.05 -15.24
CA ALA A 746 -15.83 23.64 -15.22
C ALA A 746 -16.81 23.24 -16.32
N VAL A 747 -17.29 24.17 -17.15
CA VAL A 747 -18.34 23.91 -18.17
C VAL A 747 -17.94 24.51 -19.51
N ALA A 748 -17.99 23.70 -20.58
CA ALA A 748 -17.78 24.17 -21.95
C ALA A 748 -18.84 23.63 -22.91
N ALA A 749 -19.15 24.38 -23.97
CA ALA A 749 -20.10 24.01 -25.03
C ALA A 749 -19.37 23.43 -26.24
N TYR A 750 -20.09 22.69 -27.10
CA TYR A 750 -19.55 22.07 -28.31
C TYR A 750 -20.45 22.40 -29.52
N PRO A 751 -19.93 22.35 -30.76
CA PRO A 751 -20.78 22.37 -31.93
C PRO A 751 -21.67 21.12 -31.97
N ASP A 752 -22.80 21.19 -32.67
CA ASP A 752 -23.58 19.99 -32.99
C ASP A 752 -22.70 19.01 -33.78
N LEU A 753 -22.71 17.73 -33.38
CA LEU A 753 -21.88 16.68 -33.96
C LEU A 753 -22.72 15.76 -34.85
N ALA A 754 -22.20 15.42 -36.02
CA ALA A 754 -22.77 14.34 -36.82
C ALA A 754 -22.23 12.98 -36.32
N ALA A 755 -22.98 11.91 -36.54
CA ALA A 755 -22.54 10.55 -36.21
C ALA A 755 -21.14 10.22 -36.77
N GLY A 756 -20.26 9.71 -35.89
CA GLY A 756 -18.85 9.42 -36.14
C GLY A 756 -17.94 10.65 -36.20
N ALA A 757 -18.41 11.83 -35.81
CA ALA A 757 -17.61 13.05 -35.79
C ALA A 757 -17.12 13.39 -34.38
N THR A 758 -15.92 13.95 -34.32
CA THR A 758 -15.30 14.46 -33.09
C THR A 758 -15.32 15.98 -33.08
N ALA A 759 -15.46 16.61 -31.90
CA ALA A 759 -15.24 18.03 -31.73
C ALA A 759 -14.53 18.36 -30.42
N ASP A 760 -13.76 19.44 -30.47
CA ASP A 760 -13.19 20.13 -29.32
C ASP A 760 -14.20 21.09 -28.71
N SER A 761 -14.01 21.46 -27.44
CA SER A 761 -14.88 22.43 -26.79
C SER A 761 -14.73 23.83 -27.42
N LEU A 762 -15.86 24.51 -27.61
CA LEU A 762 -15.94 25.90 -28.04
C LEU A 762 -15.51 26.82 -26.89
N ALA A 763 -14.91 27.96 -27.24
CA ALA A 763 -14.56 28.98 -26.26
C ALA A 763 -15.81 29.57 -25.57
N PRO A 764 -15.78 29.81 -24.24
CA PRO A 764 -14.66 29.55 -23.32
C PRO A 764 -14.49 28.05 -23.02
N GLN A 765 -13.24 27.59 -23.08
CA GLN A 765 -12.86 26.19 -22.82
C GLN A 765 -12.64 25.95 -21.32
N PHE A 766 -12.25 24.73 -20.94
CA PHE A 766 -12.00 24.41 -19.54
C PHE A 766 -10.72 25.07 -19.05
N THR A 767 -10.72 25.42 -17.77
CA THR A 767 -9.55 25.98 -17.11
C THR A 767 -9.36 25.29 -15.76
N ALA A 768 -8.18 24.75 -15.48
CA ALA A 768 -7.83 24.16 -14.20
C ALA A 768 -6.58 24.78 -13.61
N LYS A 769 -6.50 24.82 -12.29
CA LYS A 769 -5.32 25.26 -11.54
C LYS A 769 -4.66 24.06 -10.88
N LEU A 770 -3.39 23.87 -11.20
CA LEU A 770 -2.54 22.80 -10.72
C LEU A 770 -1.85 23.24 -9.42
N ARG A 771 -1.81 22.38 -8.40
CA ARG A 771 -1.04 22.70 -7.18
C ARG A 771 0.46 22.73 -7.48
N PRO A 772 1.26 23.60 -6.84
CA PRO A 772 2.73 23.65 -7.01
C PRO A 772 3.51 22.41 -6.55
N GLY A 773 2.84 21.38 -6.03
CA GLY A 773 3.45 20.15 -5.51
C GLY A 773 2.96 18.88 -6.18
N LEU A 774 2.43 18.96 -7.41
CA LEU A 774 2.22 17.77 -8.26
C LEU A 774 3.57 17.32 -8.81
N GLY A 775 3.84 16.01 -8.72
CA GLY A 775 5.06 15.41 -9.25
C GLY A 775 4.99 15.23 -10.77
N CYS A 776 6.15 15.14 -11.43
CA CYS A 776 6.19 14.80 -12.84
C CYS A 776 5.64 13.40 -13.11
N GLY A 777 4.91 13.23 -14.21
CA GLY A 777 4.24 11.99 -14.58
C GLY A 777 3.01 11.71 -13.70
N GLU A 778 2.72 12.55 -12.70
CA GLU A 778 1.49 12.45 -11.93
C GLU A 778 0.30 12.74 -12.87
N ALA A 779 -0.61 11.77 -12.96
CA ALA A 779 -1.81 11.92 -13.77
C ALA A 779 -2.80 12.87 -13.08
N VAL A 780 -3.12 13.99 -13.72
CA VAL A 780 -4.23 14.85 -13.36
C VAL A 780 -5.48 14.33 -14.04
N SER A 781 -6.33 13.68 -13.25
CA SER A 781 -7.52 12.98 -13.74
C SER A 781 -8.79 13.80 -13.50
N PHE A 782 -9.71 13.75 -14.47
CA PHE A 782 -11.02 14.39 -14.43
C PHE A 782 -12.12 13.39 -14.80
N ASP A 783 -13.22 13.46 -14.07
CA ASP A 783 -14.49 12.92 -14.55
C ASP A 783 -15.22 14.01 -15.36
N ALA A 784 -15.76 13.64 -16.51
CA ALA A 784 -16.46 14.51 -17.44
C ALA A 784 -17.90 14.05 -17.61
N THR A 785 -18.86 14.94 -17.35
CA THR A 785 -20.29 14.72 -17.63
C THR A 785 -20.69 15.48 -18.89
N ILE A 786 -20.93 14.77 -20.00
CA ILE A 786 -21.37 15.33 -21.29
C ILE A 786 -22.91 15.36 -21.31
N ARG A 787 -23.52 16.51 -21.56
CA ARG A 787 -24.96 16.71 -21.71
C ARG A 787 -25.30 17.20 -23.11
N THR A 788 -26.30 16.59 -23.73
CA THR A 788 -26.83 16.93 -25.05
C THR A 788 -28.35 17.00 -25.00
N ASN A 789 -29.00 17.40 -26.09
CA ASN A 789 -30.46 17.28 -26.21
C ASN A 789 -30.91 15.82 -26.28
N GLU A 790 -30.03 14.92 -26.71
CA GLU A 790 -30.29 13.51 -26.96
C GLU A 790 -29.96 12.59 -25.76
N GLY A 791 -29.14 13.05 -24.81
CA GLY A 791 -28.73 12.24 -23.64
C GLY A 791 -27.64 12.87 -22.78
N THR A 792 -27.23 12.14 -21.74
CA THR A 792 -26.13 12.53 -20.83
C THR A 792 -25.21 11.33 -20.59
N TRP A 793 -23.91 11.51 -20.75
CA TRP A 793 -22.89 10.47 -20.65
C TRP A 793 -21.74 10.90 -19.74
N ILE A 794 -21.04 9.93 -19.17
CA ILE A 794 -19.92 10.17 -18.27
C ILE A 794 -18.69 9.51 -18.87
N GLY A 795 -17.62 10.29 -19.03
CA GLY A 795 -16.30 9.80 -19.39
C GLY A 795 -15.28 10.21 -18.33
N SER A 796 -14.09 9.63 -18.41
CA SER A 796 -12.94 10.08 -17.62
C SER A 796 -11.79 10.37 -18.57
N THR A 797 -11.01 11.39 -18.26
CA THR A 797 -9.80 11.72 -19.00
C THR A 797 -8.73 12.15 -18.02
N ALA A 798 -7.47 11.95 -18.39
CA ALA A 798 -6.34 12.39 -17.58
C ALA A 798 -5.29 13.02 -18.49
N GLU A 799 -4.51 13.92 -17.90
CA GLU A 799 -3.31 14.48 -18.52
C GLU A 799 -2.17 14.42 -17.51
N HIS A 800 -0.94 14.19 -17.96
CA HIS A 800 0.20 14.06 -17.04
C HIS A 800 0.87 15.41 -16.79
N VAL A 801 1.30 15.64 -15.54
CA VAL A 801 2.12 16.79 -15.20
C VAL A 801 3.54 16.59 -15.73
N GLY A 802 4.03 17.56 -16.50
CA GLY A 802 5.36 17.54 -17.10
C GLY A 802 5.58 16.44 -18.14
N ARG A 803 6.76 16.45 -18.76
CA ARG A 803 7.17 15.46 -19.77
C ARG A 803 8.27 14.54 -19.24
N ALA A 804 7.93 13.28 -18.99
CA ALA A 804 8.87 12.27 -18.46
C ALA A 804 9.89 11.77 -19.50
N LEU A 805 11.15 11.62 -19.09
CA LEU A 805 12.21 10.88 -19.78
C LEU A 805 12.56 9.65 -18.91
N ALA A 806 13.04 8.51 -19.44
CA ALA A 806 13.26 7.27 -18.64
C ALA A 806 14.75 7.05 -18.24
N ALA A 807 15.04 6.40 -17.08
CA ALA A 807 16.40 6.02 -16.64
C ALA A 807 16.46 4.60 -16.00
N ALA A 808 17.49 3.79 -16.29
CA ALA A 808 17.65 2.39 -15.83
C ALA A 808 18.80 2.20 -14.79
N GLY A 809 18.75 1.13 -13.96
CA GLY A 809 19.64 0.83 -12.82
C GLY A 809 20.10 -0.66 -12.69
N THR A 810 21.10 -0.96 -11.85
CA THR A 810 21.53 -2.33 -11.43
C THR A 810 21.47 -2.40 -9.87
N ALA A 811 21.77 -3.47 -9.11
CA ALA A 811 21.47 -3.59 -7.64
C ALA A 811 22.26 -4.63 -6.78
N LEU A 812 22.40 -5.92 -7.17
CA LEU A 812 23.47 -6.90 -6.76
C LEU A 812 24.29 -7.56 -7.94
N ASP A 813 25.56 -7.89 -7.75
CA ASP A 813 26.55 -8.40 -8.71
C ASP A 813 27.61 -9.07 -7.86
N GLU A 814 27.77 -10.37 -8.00
CA GLU A 814 28.84 -11.15 -7.37
C GLU A 814 29.23 -12.33 -8.30
N SER A 815 30.51 -12.65 -8.44
CA SER A 815 31.05 -13.75 -9.25
C SER A 815 32.05 -14.61 -8.48
N PHE A 816 32.21 -14.36 -7.17
CA PHE A 816 33.05 -15.12 -6.24
C PHE A 816 34.51 -15.30 -6.67
N ALA A 817 34.98 -14.61 -7.72
CA ALA A 817 36.29 -14.77 -8.34
C ALA A 817 37.45 -14.48 -7.36
N SER A 818 37.15 -13.77 -6.26
CA SER A 818 38.08 -13.46 -5.16
C SER A 818 37.85 -14.33 -3.90
N GLY A 819 37.06 -15.39 -3.99
CA GLY A 819 36.47 -16.09 -2.85
C GLY A 819 35.07 -15.58 -2.51
N ILE A 820 34.34 -16.26 -1.62
CA ILE A 820 33.05 -15.74 -1.15
C ILE A 820 33.31 -14.44 -0.37
N PRO A 821 32.75 -13.29 -0.81
CA PRO A 821 33.01 -12.00 -0.17
C PRO A 821 32.55 -12.00 1.27
N ALA A 822 33.23 -11.24 2.12
CA ALA A 822 32.85 -11.12 3.52
C ALA A 822 31.49 -10.41 3.74
N THR A 823 30.98 -9.71 2.72
CA THR A 823 29.63 -9.12 2.71
C THR A 823 28.53 -10.14 2.42
N TRP A 824 28.91 -11.32 1.91
CA TRP A 824 28.03 -12.46 1.78
C TRP A 824 28.14 -13.32 3.04
N ALA A 825 27.01 -13.74 3.58
CA ALA A 825 27.00 -14.66 4.70
C ALA A 825 27.08 -16.10 4.18
N VAL A 826 28.04 -16.87 4.70
CA VAL A 826 28.08 -18.33 4.58
C VAL A 826 27.70 -18.90 5.94
N ASP A 827 26.50 -19.43 6.04
CA ASP A 827 26.06 -20.10 7.24
C ASP A 827 26.30 -21.61 7.09
N ASP A 828 27.25 -22.11 7.90
CA ASP A 828 27.59 -23.53 8.02
C ASP A 828 26.58 -24.24 8.94
N GLY A 829 25.45 -24.67 8.36
CA GLY A 829 24.34 -25.27 9.09
C GLY A 829 24.43 -26.80 9.23
N GLY A 830 25.35 -27.43 8.51
CA GLY A 830 25.53 -28.87 8.47
C GLY A 830 26.39 -29.45 9.58
N SER A 831 26.88 -30.66 9.34
CA SER A 831 27.80 -31.36 10.25
C SER A 831 29.07 -31.76 9.52
N GLY A 832 30.22 -31.64 10.17
CA GLY A 832 31.53 -31.88 9.55
C GLY A 832 32.57 -30.86 10.01
N GLY A 833 33.75 -30.86 9.40
CA GLY A 833 34.77 -29.86 9.68
C GLY A 833 35.79 -29.71 8.55
N GLY A 834 36.17 -28.47 8.25
CA GLY A 834 37.07 -28.12 7.16
C GLY A 834 36.33 -27.56 5.94
N ALA A 835 37.08 -27.08 4.94
CA ALA A 835 36.52 -26.29 3.84
C ALA A 835 35.45 -27.00 2.99
N ALA A 836 35.32 -28.32 3.11
CA ALA A 836 34.30 -29.11 2.39
C ALA A 836 32.94 -29.16 3.06
N ALA A 837 32.83 -28.72 4.32
CA ALA A 837 31.62 -28.85 5.10
C ALA A 837 30.60 -27.73 4.85
N THR A 838 30.96 -26.66 4.14
CA THR A 838 30.07 -25.53 3.84
C THR A 838 30.42 -24.88 2.51
N TRP A 839 29.72 -23.81 2.12
CA TRP A 839 30.05 -23.03 0.94
C TRP A 839 31.48 -22.51 1.04
N THR A 840 32.28 -22.85 0.05
CA THR A 840 33.68 -22.47 -0.02
C THR A 840 34.05 -22.19 -1.46
N THR A 841 35.20 -21.55 -1.65
CA THR A 841 35.84 -21.49 -2.97
C THR A 841 37.11 -22.32 -3.05
N ALA A 842 37.45 -23.06 -1.99
CA ALA A 842 38.62 -23.92 -1.93
C ALA A 842 38.51 -25.19 -2.81
N ASN A 843 37.34 -25.42 -3.43
CA ASN A 843 37.04 -26.56 -4.30
C ASN A 843 37.48 -27.92 -3.73
N PRO A 844 36.87 -28.34 -2.60
CA PRO A 844 37.35 -29.45 -1.79
C PRO A 844 37.29 -30.81 -2.51
N GLY A 845 36.40 -30.98 -3.48
CA GLY A 845 36.33 -32.17 -4.33
C GLY A 845 37.14 -32.10 -5.64
N SER A 846 37.94 -31.04 -5.85
CA SER A 846 38.64 -30.78 -7.13
C SER A 846 37.71 -30.85 -8.34
N ARG A 847 36.50 -30.28 -8.20
CA ARG A 847 35.47 -30.22 -9.23
C ARG A 847 35.94 -29.38 -10.42
N ILE A 848 35.41 -29.72 -11.60
CA ILE A 848 35.74 -29.04 -12.85
C ILE A 848 34.64 -28.03 -13.11
N PHE A 849 34.93 -26.76 -12.87
CA PHE A 849 34.02 -25.67 -13.21
C PHE A 849 33.92 -25.50 -14.72
N THR A 850 32.71 -25.24 -15.21
CA THR A 850 32.40 -25.05 -16.63
C THR A 850 31.87 -23.64 -16.82
N ALA A 851 32.55 -22.83 -17.63
CA ALA A 851 32.18 -21.43 -17.88
C ALA A 851 30.72 -21.27 -18.31
N PRO A 852 30.00 -20.24 -17.86
CA PRO A 852 30.48 -19.08 -17.07
C PRO A 852 30.82 -19.30 -15.58
N ILE A 853 30.60 -20.49 -14.98
CA ILE A 853 31.10 -20.78 -13.61
C ILE A 853 32.62 -21.00 -13.67
N LEU A 854 33.40 -20.20 -12.95
CA LEU A 854 34.86 -20.19 -13.00
C LEU A 854 35.48 -20.29 -11.59
N ALA A 855 36.55 -21.09 -11.42
CA ALA A 855 37.28 -21.10 -10.15
C ALA A 855 37.93 -19.74 -9.87
N PRO A 856 37.84 -19.19 -8.64
CA PRO A 856 37.07 -19.70 -7.50
C PRO A 856 35.57 -19.37 -7.65
N ALA A 857 34.70 -20.38 -7.62
CA ALA A 857 33.24 -20.21 -7.54
C ALA A 857 32.76 -20.69 -6.17
N ALA A 858 31.62 -20.20 -5.71
CA ALA A 858 31.02 -20.72 -4.50
C ALA A 858 30.57 -22.17 -4.75
N VAL A 859 31.15 -23.12 -4.02
CA VAL A 859 30.80 -24.52 -4.10
C VAL A 859 30.52 -25.07 -2.71
N VAL A 860 29.43 -25.82 -2.63
CA VAL A 860 29.12 -26.69 -1.50
C VAL A 860 29.14 -28.13 -1.99
N ASP A 861 29.91 -28.99 -1.34
CA ASP A 861 30.28 -30.30 -1.87
C ASP A 861 30.14 -31.38 -0.81
N SER A 862 28.93 -31.94 -0.71
CA SER A 862 28.61 -33.00 0.26
C SER A 862 29.49 -34.24 0.09
N ALA A 863 29.86 -34.61 -1.15
CA ALA A 863 30.77 -35.72 -1.40
C ALA A 863 32.21 -35.43 -0.94
N GLY A 864 32.64 -34.17 -1.05
CA GLY A 864 33.90 -33.66 -0.52
C GLY A 864 33.93 -33.60 1.00
N ALA A 865 32.79 -33.29 1.64
CA ALA A 865 32.61 -33.26 3.09
C ALA A 865 32.77 -34.66 3.72
N GLY A 866 32.37 -35.69 2.98
CA GLY A 866 32.50 -37.09 3.37
C GLY A 866 31.21 -37.69 3.96
N PRO A 867 31.16 -39.02 4.15
CA PRO A 867 29.91 -39.75 4.41
C PRO A 867 29.35 -39.59 5.83
N GLU A 868 30.08 -38.93 6.71
CA GLU A 868 29.65 -38.63 8.09
C GLU A 868 29.19 -37.17 8.23
N ALA A 869 29.25 -36.38 7.15
CA ALA A 869 28.84 -34.98 7.10
C ALA A 869 27.45 -34.82 6.47
N THR A 870 26.64 -33.93 7.03
CA THR A 870 25.35 -33.48 6.47
C THR A 870 25.49 -32.03 6.04
N GLN A 871 24.75 -31.62 5.02
CA GLN A 871 24.78 -30.26 4.50
C GLN A 871 23.43 -29.58 4.74
N ASP A 872 23.49 -28.37 5.27
CA ASP A 872 22.37 -27.43 5.44
C ASP A 872 22.90 -26.00 5.27
N GLU A 873 23.54 -25.77 4.12
CA GLU A 873 24.48 -24.67 3.92
C GLU A 873 23.84 -23.53 3.16
N GLN A 874 23.98 -22.32 3.68
CA GLN A 874 23.40 -21.12 3.08
C GLN A 874 24.49 -20.17 2.62
N LEU A 875 24.27 -19.60 1.45
CA LEU A 875 25.07 -18.54 0.87
C LEU A 875 24.13 -17.37 0.58
N ILE A 876 24.24 -16.30 1.34
CA ILE A 876 23.28 -15.20 1.38
C ILE A 876 23.94 -13.92 0.87
N THR A 877 23.24 -13.20 0.01
CA THR A 877 23.69 -11.92 -0.52
C THR A 877 23.70 -10.83 0.55
N PRO A 878 24.42 -9.72 0.31
CA PRO A 878 24.22 -8.50 1.07
C PRO A 878 22.79 -7.97 0.92
N VAL A 879 22.39 -7.13 1.86
CA VAL A 879 21.15 -6.33 1.83
C VAL A 879 21.23 -5.30 0.70
N LEU A 880 20.23 -5.26 -0.17
CA LEU A 880 20.16 -4.42 -1.37
C LEU A 880 19.07 -3.35 -1.21
N ASP A 881 19.46 -2.09 -1.40
CA ASP A 881 18.54 -0.95 -1.38
C ASP A 881 17.96 -0.66 -2.76
N LEU A 882 16.71 -1.05 -2.94
CA LEU A 882 15.95 -0.99 -4.18
C LEU A 882 14.74 -0.07 -4.03
N SER A 883 14.75 0.81 -3.03
CA SER A 883 13.67 1.75 -2.70
C SER A 883 13.29 2.68 -3.85
N ALA A 884 14.24 3.05 -4.71
CA ALA A 884 14.01 3.91 -5.87
C ALA A 884 13.60 3.15 -7.16
N ALA A 885 13.51 1.82 -7.10
CA ALA A 885 13.26 0.99 -8.27
C ALA A 885 11.75 0.80 -8.53
N SER A 886 11.31 1.07 -9.76
CA SER A 886 9.97 0.70 -10.27
C SER A 886 9.90 -0.74 -10.80
N SER A 887 11.04 -1.40 -11.04
CA SER A 887 11.14 -2.84 -11.34
C SER A 887 12.46 -3.41 -10.83
N VAL A 888 12.51 -4.70 -10.46
CA VAL A 888 13.72 -5.39 -9.96
C VAL A 888 13.83 -6.80 -10.54
N THR A 889 15.01 -7.21 -11.01
CA THR A 889 15.24 -8.57 -11.60
C THR A 889 16.52 -9.19 -11.06
N LEU A 890 16.50 -10.42 -10.52
CA LEU A 890 17.69 -11.23 -10.10
C LEU A 890 18.15 -12.15 -11.22
N GLU A 891 19.45 -12.34 -11.38
CA GLU A 891 20.10 -13.19 -12.37
C GLU A 891 21.29 -13.95 -11.74
N PHE A 892 21.58 -15.22 -12.04
CA PHE A 892 22.75 -15.97 -11.51
C PHE A 892 23.06 -17.26 -12.29
N ASP A 893 24.31 -17.73 -12.25
CA ASP A 893 24.77 -19.00 -12.82
C ASP A 893 24.90 -20.11 -11.77
N GLN A 894 24.55 -21.35 -12.12
CA GLN A 894 24.66 -22.48 -11.19
C GLN A 894 24.92 -23.83 -11.86
N TYR A 895 25.50 -24.77 -11.12
CA TYR A 895 25.45 -26.20 -11.45
C TYR A 895 25.12 -27.02 -10.21
N PHE A 896 23.84 -27.37 -10.08
CA PHE A 896 23.35 -28.28 -9.07
C PHE A 896 23.47 -29.70 -9.61
N ARG A 897 24.43 -30.47 -9.09
CA ARG A 897 24.69 -31.81 -9.58
C ARG A 897 24.09 -32.83 -8.65
N TRP A 898 23.02 -33.49 -9.12
CA TRP A 898 22.26 -34.44 -8.31
C TRP A 898 22.81 -35.86 -8.38
N TYR A 899 22.87 -36.57 -7.25
CA TYR A 899 23.22 -37.98 -7.18
C TYR A 899 21.99 -38.88 -7.21
N GLY A 900 21.77 -39.55 -8.35
CA GLY A 900 20.51 -40.27 -8.61
C GLY A 900 20.18 -41.51 -7.77
N SER A 901 21.02 -41.86 -6.80
CA SER A 901 20.78 -42.91 -5.81
C SER A 901 20.98 -42.46 -4.36
N GLY A 902 21.10 -41.14 -4.10
CA GLY A 902 21.25 -40.52 -2.78
C GLY A 902 19.92 -40.08 -2.14
N GLN A 903 19.97 -39.35 -1.02
CA GLN A 903 18.79 -38.72 -0.40
C GLN A 903 18.32 -37.53 -1.26
N SER A 904 17.13 -36.99 -0.93
CA SER A 904 16.49 -35.89 -1.65
C SER A 904 17.17 -34.53 -1.43
N GLU A 905 18.42 -34.36 -1.88
CA GLU A 905 19.14 -33.08 -1.83
C GLU A 905 18.37 -31.96 -2.57
N ILE A 906 18.35 -30.77 -1.97
CA ILE A 906 17.58 -29.60 -2.44
C ILE A 906 18.50 -28.38 -2.52
N GLY A 907 18.38 -27.64 -3.62
CA GLY A 907 18.99 -26.33 -3.82
C GLY A 907 17.91 -25.28 -4.04
N ASP A 908 17.71 -24.41 -3.06
CA ASP A 908 16.71 -23.34 -3.08
C ASP A 908 17.36 -21.97 -3.30
N VAL A 909 16.67 -21.10 -4.03
CA VAL A 909 16.94 -19.67 -4.10
C VAL A 909 15.75 -18.91 -3.61
N ASP A 910 16.00 -18.14 -2.57
CA ASP A 910 15.00 -17.43 -1.82
C ASP A 910 15.30 -15.93 -1.81
N VAL A 911 14.28 -15.09 -1.68
CA VAL A 911 14.42 -13.63 -1.54
C VAL A 911 13.83 -13.23 -0.20
N GLY A 912 14.60 -12.51 0.60
CA GLY A 912 14.24 -11.92 1.88
C GLY A 912 14.47 -10.42 1.88
N SER A 913 13.41 -9.64 1.86
CA SER A 913 13.36 -8.17 1.83
C SER A 913 12.18 -7.67 2.68
N SER A 914 12.09 -6.34 2.88
CA SER A 914 10.92 -5.56 3.37
C SER A 914 9.59 -6.09 2.90
N LEU A 915 9.51 -6.38 1.60
CA LEU A 915 8.26 -6.75 0.92
C LEU A 915 7.94 -8.24 1.05
N THR A 916 8.98 -9.06 1.25
CA THR A 916 8.78 -10.46 1.60
C THR A 916 8.66 -10.66 3.09
N GLY A 917 8.74 -9.66 3.95
CA GLY A 917 8.75 -9.92 5.40
C GLY A 917 10.02 -10.63 5.89
N GLU A 918 11.21 -10.51 5.30
CA GLU A 918 12.48 -11.07 5.87
C GLU A 918 12.63 -12.57 5.89
N THR A 919 11.56 -13.29 5.65
CA THR A 919 11.68 -14.61 5.08
C THR A 919 12.36 -14.60 3.76
N TRP A 920 13.11 -15.66 3.65
CA TRP A 920 13.39 -16.34 2.43
C TRP A 920 12.12 -16.88 1.75
N VAL A 921 11.46 -16.06 0.91
CA VAL A 921 10.43 -16.53 -0.04
C VAL A 921 11.13 -17.25 -1.17
N ASN A 922 10.87 -18.54 -1.31
CA ASN A 922 11.42 -19.32 -2.41
C ASN A 922 10.90 -18.82 -3.76
N VAL A 923 11.81 -18.29 -4.56
CA VAL A 923 11.54 -17.86 -5.94
C VAL A 923 12.01 -18.92 -6.94
N TYR A 924 12.81 -19.90 -6.48
CA TYR A 924 13.32 -20.99 -7.30
C TYR A 924 13.81 -22.20 -6.47
N ARG A 925 13.44 -23.42 -6.88
CA ARG A 925 13.86 -24.70 -6.22
C ARG A 925 14.40 -25.72 -7.21
N ARG A 926 15.43 -26.48 -6.85
CA ARG A 926 15.93 -27.66 -7.58
C ARG A 926 16.11 -28.87 -6.67
N GLN A 927 15.58 -30.01 -7.13
CA GLN A 927 15.62 -31.30 -6.45
C GLN A 927 15.38 -32.45 -7.46
N GLY A 928 15.97 -33.62 -7.23
CA GLY A 928 15.65 -34.86 -7.96
C GLY A 928 16.19 -34.99 -9.40
N ALA A 929 16.99 -34.03 -9.87
CA ALA A 929 17.75 -34.10 -11.13
C ALA A 929 18.86 -33.05 -11.14
N SER A 930 19.95 -33.31 -11.88
CA SER A 930 20.99 -32.29 -12.08
C SER A 930 20.48 -31.17 -12.99
N THR A 931 20.93 -29.94 -12.76
CA THR A 931 20.77 -28.85 -13.73
C THR A 931 21.71 -29.04 -14.92
N ALA A 932 21.57 -28.19 -15.95
CA ALA A 932 22.61 -28.04 -16.96
C ALA A 932 23.91 -27.53 -16.29
N ASN A 933 25.07 -27.83 -16.88
CA ASN A 933 26.38 -27.43 -16.36
C ASN A 933 27.09 -26.48 -17.35
N PRO A 934 27.05 -25.16 -17.12
CA PRO A 934 26.24 -24.45 -16.11
C PRO A 934 24.82 -24.10 -16.60
N ASP A 935 23.96 -23.65 -15.68
CA ASP A 935 22.56 -23.25 -15.86
C ASP A 935 22.39 -21.80 -15.40
N HIS A 936 22.12 -20.88 -16.34
CA HIS A 936 21.89 -19.46 -16.07
C HIS A 936 20.41 -19.19 -15.76
N ARG A 937 20.11 -18.39 -14.74
CA ARG A 937 18.75 -18.13 -14.26
C ARG A 937 18.50 -16.65 -14.09
N VAL A 938 17.34 -16.19 -14.56
CA VAL A 938 16.86 -14.83 -14.31
C VAL A 938 15.41 -14.88 -13.85
N LEU A 939 15.14 -14.17 -12.78
CA LEU A 939 13.92 -14.19 -11.99
C LEU A 939 13.48 -12.74 -11.79
N ASP A 940 12.25 -12.44 -12.17
CA ASP A 940 11.62 -11.16 -11.85
C ASP A 940 11.34 -11.13 -10.34
N LEU A 941 12.00 -10.22 -9.64
CA LEU A 941 11.83 -10.02 -8.20
C LEU A 941 11.02 -8.76 -7.91
N THR A 942 10.39 -8.14 -8.91
CA THR A 942 9.74 -6.85 -8.75
C THR A 942 8.73 -6.87 -7.60
N ALA A 943 7.92 -7.93 -7.50
CA ALA A 943 6.96 -8.10 -6.40
C ALA A 943 7.63 -8.38 -5.03
N GLN A 944 8.83 -8.96 -5.03
CA GLN A 944 9.58 -9.34 -3.83
C GLN A 944 10.60 -8.28 -3.41
N ALA A 945 10.91 -7.29 -4.25
CA ALA A 945 12.10 -6.46 -4.05
C ALA A 945 12.03 -5.03 -4.65
N ALA A 946 11.12 -4.68 -5.58
CA ALA A 946 11.06 -3.31 -6.11
C ALA A 946 10.41 -2.34 -5.12
N GLY A 947 11.16 -1.30 -4.74
CA GLY A 947 10.79 -0.39 -3.65
C GLY A 947 11.29 -0.87 -2.27
N ALA A 948 12.00 -2.00 -2.18
CA ALA A 948 12.51 -2.56 -0.93
C ALA A 948 13.93 -2.03 -0.62
N PRO A 949 14.18 -1.32 0.49
CA PRO A 949 15.51 -0.81 0.82
C PRO A 949 16.49 -1.89 1.34
N ASP A 950 16.04 -3.14 1.45
CA ASP A 950 16.66 -4.17 2.26
C ASP A 950 16.57 -5.59 1.67
N ALA A 951 16.43 -5.72 0.36
CA ALA A 951 16.30 -7.03 -0.27
C ALA A 951 17.60 -7.83 -0.22
N GLN A 952 17.56 -9.05 0.28
CA GLN A 952 18.61 -10.06 0.22
C GLN A 952 18.10 -11.29 -0.54
N ILE A 953 19.03 -12.07 -1.05
CA ILE A 953 18.76 -13.29 -1.79
C ILE A 953 19.62 -14.40 -1.17
N ARG A 954 19.10 -15.62 -1.06
CA ARG A 954 19.79 -16.74 -0.41
C ARG A 954 19.83 -17.95 -1.32
N PHE A 955 20.99 -18.59 -1.43
CA PHE A 955 21.20 -19.90 -2.04
C PHE A 955 21.37 -20.94 -0.93
N HIS A 956 20.44 -21.89 -0.80
CA HIS A 956 20.38 -22.83 0.33
C HIS A 956 20.46 -24.28 -0.14
N TYR A 957 21.52 -24.98 0.26
CA TYR A 957 21.80 -26.38 -0.09
C TYR A 957 21.62 -27.31 1.11
N TYR A 958 20.58 -28.13 1.11
CA TYR A 958 20.23 -28.91 2.29
C TYR A 958 19.65 -30.29 1.96
N GLN A 959 19.53 -31.12 3.00
CA GLN A 959 19.20 -32.55 2.91
C GLN A 959 20.22 -33.37 2.10
N ALA A 960 21.48 -32.94 2.08
CA ALA A 960 22.56 -33.66 1.41
C ALA A 960 23.58 -34.23 2.42
N SER A 961 23.71 -35.55 2.54
CA SER A 961 24.86 -36.27 3.09
C SER A 961 25.50 -37.23 2.07
N TYR A 962 26.74 -36.92 1.66
CA TYR A 962 27.50 -37.69 0.68
C TYR A 962 26.87 -37.78 -0.73
N GLU A 963 25.97 -36.87 -1.06
CA GLU A 963 25.56 -36.61 -2.44
C GLU A 963 26.64 -35.78 -3.15
N TRP A 964 26.33 -35.23 -4.32
CA TRP A 964 27.33 -34.63 -5.17
C TRP A 964 27.67 -33.20 -4.74
N TYR A 965 27.21 -32.15 -5.41
CA TYR A 965 27.60 -30.78 -5.09
C TYR A 965 26.73 -29.74 -5.81
N TRP A 966 26.73 -28.51 -5.30
CA TRP A 966 26.16 -27.34 -5.96
C TRP A 966 27.21 -26.24 -6.10
N GLU A 967 27.36 -25.73 -7.32
CA GLU A 967 28.18 -24.57 -7.66
C GLU A 967 27.26 -23.38 -7.99
N VAL A 968 27.54 -22.18 -7.47
CA VAL A 968 26.82 -20.93 -7.78
C VAL A 968 27.84 -19.84 -8.08
N ASP A 969 27.55 -19.04 -9.10
CA ASP A 969 28.43 -18.01 -9.64
C ASP A 969 27.62 -16.89 -10.33
N ASN A 970 28.23 -15.75 -10.64
CA ASN A 970 27.63 -14.62 -11.39
C ASN A 970 26.21 -14.18 -10.95
N VAL A 971 25.96 -13.98 -9.66
CA VAL A 971 24.69 -13.44 -9.11
C VAL A 971 24.53 -11.93 -9.34
N LYS A 972 23.57 -11.49 -10.15
CA LYS A 972 23.17 -10.12 -10.56
C LYS A 972 21.78 -9.74 -10.01
N VAL A 973 21.47 -8.47 -9.72
CA VAL A 973 20.12 -7.92 -9.57
C VAL A 973 20.09 -6.58 -10.32
N THR A 974 19.07 -6.30 -11.15
CA THR A 974 18.91 -5.05 -11.94
C THR A 974 17.64 -4.28 -11.61
N THR A 975 17.58 -2.96 -11.90
CA THR A 975 16.44 -2.07 -11.56
C THR A 975 16.05 -1.08 -12.68
N SER A 976 14.85 -0.48 -12.62
CA SER A 976 14.47 0.69 -13.45
C SER A 976 13.82 1.78 -12.59
N ALA A 977 13.84 3.05 -13.02
CA ALA A 977 13.16 4.16 -12.34
C ALA A 977 12.56 5.17 -13.35
N PRO A 978 11.56 5.98 -12.97
CA PRO A 978 11.14 7.13 -13.78
C PRO A 978 12.32 8.12 -13.90
N GLY A 979 12.73 8.47 -15.12
CA GLY A 979 13.80 9.46 -15.32
C GLY A 979 13.30 10.91 -15.20
N SER A 980 14.21 11.86 -15.40
CA SER A 980 13.92 13.28 -15.16
C SER A 980 12.81 13.83 -16.05
N CYS A 981 12.07 14.78 -15.46
CA CYS A 981 11.00 15.49 -16.12
C CYS A 981 11.48 16.81 -16.71
N GLN A 982 10.95 17.20 -17.86
CA GLN A 982 10.80 18.62 -18.12
C GLN A 982 9.54 19.10 -17.41
N THR A 983 9.72 19.88 -16.35
CA THR A 983 8.72 20.80 -15.81
C THR A 983 9.35 22.20 -15.78
N ASN A 984 8.65 23.23 -16.24
CA ASN A 984 9.03 24.63 -16.08
C ASN A 984 8.08 25.31 -15.08
N PRO A 985 8.15 24.95 -13.79
CA PRO A 985 7.26 25.55 -12.80
C PRO A 985 7.44 27.07 -12.77
N CYS A 986 6.33 27.80 -12.70
CA CYS A 986 6.30 29.26 -12.63
C CYS A 986 7.36 29.78 -11.63
N ALA A 987 8.28 30.62 -12.09
CA ALA A 987 9.35 31.16 -11.26
C ALA A 987 8.79 31.93 -10.04
N ILE A 988 9.05 31.42 -8.84
CA ILE A 988 8.73 32.13 -7.59
C ILE A 988 9.70 33.31 -7.47
N PRO A 989 9.23 34.58 -7.39
CA PRO A 989 10.14 35.70 -7.17
C PRO A 989 10.87 35.53 -5.84
N ALA A 990 12.20 35.58 -5.88
CA ALA A 990 13.06 35.61 -4.69
C ALA A 990 12.84 36.93 -3.92
N GLY A 991 11.85 36.93 -3.05
CA GLY A 991 11.67 37.88 -1.96
C GLY A 991 11.29 37.09 -0.71
N PRO A 992 11.60 37.58 0.51
CA PRO A 992 11.08 36.95 1.71
C PRO A 992 9.55 36.82 1.57
N PRO A 993 8.95 35.69 1.99
CA PRO A 993 7.53 35.48 1.82
C PRO A 993 6.77 36.71 2.33
N PRO A 994 5.86 37.32 1.54
CA PRO A 994 4.96 38.31 2.11
C PRO A 994 4.24 37.62 3.28
N PRO A 995 4.13 38.27 4.44
CA PRO A 995 3.43 37.69 5.56
C PRO A 995 2.01 37.32 5.10
N VAL A 996 1.64 36.06 5.32
CA VAL A 996 0.23 35.68 5.43
C VAL A 996 -0.37 36.66 6.43
N PRO A 997 -1.46 37.40 6.11
CA PRO A 997 -2.15 38.20 7.12
C PRO A 997 -2.63 37.25 8.20
N ASP A 998 -1.91 37.18 9.31
CA ASP A 998 -2.11 36.21 10.39
C ASP A 998 -3.32 36.52 11.27
N GLY A 999 -4.18 37.45 10.84
CA GLY A 999 -5.43 37.74 11.51
C GLY A 999 -5.25 38.05 12.99
N SER A 1000 -4.10 38.61 13.40
CA SER A 1000 -3.86 39.01 14.78
C SER A 1000 -4.59 40.31 15.14
N PHE A 1001 -5.91 40.30 14.91
CA PHE A 1001 -6.92 41.04 15.64
C PHE A 1001 -8.20 40.19 15.64
N GLY A 1002 -8.22 39.17 16.50
CA GLY A 1002 -9.43 38.43 16.83
C GLY A 1002 -9.64 37.10 16.13
N LEU A 1003 -10.52 36.26 16.70
CA LEU A 1003 -10.96 35.00 16.10
C LEU A 1003 -11.32 35.23 14.61
N PRO A 1004 -10.87 34.37 13.67
CA PRO A 1004 -11.19 34.53 12.26
C PRO A 1004 -12.70 34.53 12.08
N MET A 1005 -13.22 35.41 11.22
CA MET A 1005 -14.63 35.41 10.88
C MET A 1005 -15.01 34.02 10.34
N ARG A 1006 -16.05 33.39 10.92
CA ARG A 1006 -16.58 32.11 10.45
C ARG A 1006 -17.96 32.32 9.85
N ALA A 1007 -18.24 31.57 8.81
CA ALA A 1007 -19.55 31.48 8.19
C ALA A 1007 -19.89 30.01 7.97
N GLY A 1008 -21.09 29.60 8.36
CA GLY A 1008 -21.59 28.24 8.19
C GLY A 1008 -23.06 28.27 7.80
N ARG A 1009 -23.54 27.21 7.13
CA ARG A 1009 -24.96 27.06 6.86
C ARG A 1009 -25.67 26.80 8.19
N ALA A 1010 -26.57 27.70 8.58
CA ALA A 1010 -27.45 27.46 9.72
C ALA A 1010 -28.54 26.44 9.36
N GLU A 1011 -28.93 26.40 8.09
CA GLU A 1011 -29.85 25.41 7.53
C GLU A 1011 -29.25 24.77 6.26
N PRO A 1012 -29.46 23.46 6.02
CA PRO A 1012 -28.83 22.73 4.91
C PRO A 1012 -29.10 23.33 3.52
N ASP A 1013 -30.25 23.99 3.35
CA ASP A 1013 -30.66 24.60 2.09
C ASP A 1013 -29.97 25.95 1.78
N GLY A 1014 -29.20 26.49 2.72
CA GLY A 1014 -28.46 27.75 2.57
C GLY A 1014 -29.30 29.02 2.66
N THR A 1015 -30.59 28.91 3.02
CA THR A 1015 -31.47 30.09 3.15
C THR A 1015 -31.14 30.95 4.39
N SER A 1016 -30.37 30.40 5.32
CA SER A 1016 -29.80 31.11 6.46
C SER A 1016 -28.34 30.70 6.72
N ILE A 1017 -27.49 31.67 7.01
CA ILE A 1017 -26.07 31.48 7.32
C ILE A 1017 -25.80 31.98 8.74
N GLU A 1018 -25.13 31.17 9.55
CA GLU A 1018 -24.57 31.56 10.84
C GLU A 1018 -23.21 32.21 10.63
N LEU A 1019 -23.04 33.43 11.13
CA LEU A 1019 -21.82 34.22 11.04
C LEU A 1019 -21.28 34.44 12.46
N SER A 1020 -19.96 34.40 12.64
CA SER A 1020 -19.30 34.82 13.87
C SER A 1020 -18.04 35.62 13.56
N TRP A 1021 -17.78 36.70 14.30
CA TRP A 1021 -16.62 37.59 14.12
C TRP A 1021 -16.13 38.11 15.47
N ASP A 1022 -14.89 38.59 15.54
CA ASP A 1022 -14.40 39.20 16.77
C ASP A 1022 -14.98 40.62 16.97
N VAL A 1023 -15.38 40.90 18.21
CA VAL A 1023 -15.89 42.21 18.66
C VAL A 1023 -14.94 42.88 19.66
N ALA A 1024 -13.84 42.22 20.04
CA ALA A 1024 -12.85 42.78 20.97
C ALA A 1024 -12.07 43.96 20.36
N THR A 1025 -12.02 44.05 19.04
CA THR A 1025 -11.25 45.04 18.26
C THR A 1025 -12.08 46.28 17.90
N CYS A 1026 -13.41 46.17 17.99
CA CYS A 1026 -14.36 47.24 17.73
C CYS A 1026 -15.67 46.94 18.44
N VAL A 1027 -16.12 47.76 19.39
CA VAL A 1027 -17.45 47.62 20.03
C VAL A 1027 -18.42 48.59 19.37
N ALA A 1028 -19.33 48.07 18.54
CA ALA A 1028 -20.31 48.86 17.79
C ALA A 1028 -21.71 48.79 18.41
N ALA A 1029 -22.54 49.80 18.14
CA ALA A 1029 -23.94 49.80 18.57
C ALA A 1029 -24.79 48.80 17.77
N ASN A 1030 -24.33 48.40 16.58
CA ASN A 1030 -24.88 47.32 15.76
C ASN A 1030 -23.89 46.95 14.64
N TYR A 1031 -23.90 45.69 14.21
CA TYR A 1031 -23.19 45.22 13.02
C TYR A 1031 -24.16 44.91 11.88
N LYS A 1032 -23.66 45.01 10.65
CA LYS A 1032 -24.37 44.60 9.43
C LYS A 1032 -23.47 43.79 8.52
N ALA A 1033 -24.05 42.90 7.71
CA ALA A 1033 -23.34 42.27 6.61
C ALA A 1033 -23.66 43.04 5.32
N LEU A 1034 -22.66 43.62 4.67
CA LEU A 1034 -22.80 44.06 3.28
C LEU A 1034 -22.45 42.88 2.38
N TYR A 1035 -23.20 42.67 1.29
CA TYR A 1035 -22.94 41.56 0.38
C TYR A 1035 -23.11 41.95 -1.08
N GLY A 1036 -22.48 41.18 -1.95
CA GLY A 1036 -22.64 41.25 -3.40
C GLY A 1036 -22.38 39.89 -4.05
N SER A 1037 -22.74 39.73 -5.31
CA SER A 1037 -22.34 38.56 -6.10
C SER A 1037 -20.82 38.47 -6.17
N LEU A 1038 -20.26 37.26 -6.16
CA LEU A 1038 -18.80 37.06 -6.16
C LEU A 1038 -18.12 37.76 -7.36
N ALA A 1039 -18.84 37.90 -8.48
CA ALA A 1039 -18.40 38.65 -9.65
C ALA A 1039 -18.19 40.16 -9.38
N HIS A 1040 -18.84 40.72 -8.36
CA HIS A 1040 -18.68 42.10 -7.92
C HIS A 1040 -17.57 42.28 -6.88
N LEU A 1041 -16.92 41.20 -6.42
CA LEU A 1041 -15.83 41.28 -5.44
C LEU A 1041 -14.63 42.13 -5.91
N PRO A 1042 -14.18 42.08 -7.18
CA PRO A 1042 -13.04 42.89 -7.65
C PRO A 1042 -13.29 44.41 -7.62
N THR A 1043 -14.55 44.83 -7.74
CA THR A 1043 -14.97 46.24 -7.65
C THR A 1043 -15.62 46.58 -6.32
N TYR A 1044 -15.78 45.58 -5.45
CA TYR A 1044 -16.54 45.63 -4.20
C TYR A 1044 -17.96 46.18 -4.36
N GLY A 1045 -18.62 45.81 -5.46
CA GLY A 1045 -20.00 46.18 -5.71
C GLY A 1045 -20.96 45.53 -4.71
N VAL A 1046 -21.62 46.36 -3.90
CA VAL A 1046 -22.59 45.91 -2.88
C VAL A 1046 -23.97 45.80 -3.52
N ASP A 1047 -24.51 44.58 -3.58
CA ASP A 1047 -25.85 44.30 -4.10
C ASP A 1047 -26.93 44.41 -3.02
N GLY A 1048 -26.56 44.27 -1.75
CA GLY A 1048 -27.48 44.44 -0.63
C GLY A 1048 -26.81 44.36 0.74
N ALA A 1049 -27.64 44.39 1.79
CA ALA A 1049 -27.15 44.30 3.16
C ALA A 1049 -28.14 43.63 4.12
N ALA A 1050 -27.61 42.96 5.14
CA ALA A 1050 -28.32 42.51 6.33
C ALA A 1050 -28.09 43.50 7.48
N CYS A 1051 -29.05 44.41 7.69
CA CYS A 1051 -28.86 45.64 8.47
C CYS A 1051 -28.90 45.50 10.00
N ALA A 1052 -29.18 44.32 10.55
CA ALA A 1052 -29.43 44.13 11.98
C ALA A 1052 -28.88 42.79 12.49
N LEU A 1053 -27.56 42.63 12.44
CA LEU A 1053 -26.90 41.44 12.98
C LEU A 1053 -26.74 41.50 14.51
N GLY A 1054 -26.98 42.66 15.13
CA GLY A 1054 -26.95 42.83 16.57
C GLY A 1054 -25.63 43.38 17.08
N THR A 1055 -25.37 43.25 18.38
CA THR A 1055 -24.24 43.89 19.09
C THR A 1055 -23.15 42.91 19.54
N ALA A 1056 -23.26 41.63 19.19
CA ALA A 1056 -22.36 40.57 19.63
C ALA A 1056 -21.60 39.96 18.44
N GLY A 1057 -20.49 39.27 18.71
CA GLY A 1057 -19.61 38.64 17.72
C GLY A 1057 -20.18 37.38 17.06
N GLY A 1058 -21.44 37.43 16.66
CA GLY A 1058 -22.10 36.41 15.87
C GLY A 1058 -23.60 36.65 15.70
N ALA A 1059 -24.12 36.23 14.55
CA ALA A 1059 -25.50 36.40 14.15
C ALA A 1059 -25.91 35.39 13.08
N ILE A 1060 -27.19 35.05 13.05
CA ILE A 1060 -27.78 34.31 11.93
C ILE A 1060 -28.32 35.32 10.92
N TRP A 1061 -27.72 35.35 9.74
CA TRP A 1061 -28.24 36.07 8.59
C TRP A 1061 -29.27 35.19 7.88
N ASN A 1062 -30.54 35.59 8.00
CA ASN A 1062 -31.68 34.90 7.38
C ASN A 1062 -32.08 35.55 6.05
N GLY A 1063 -32.58 34.75 5.11
CA GLY A 1063 -33.00 35.23 3.79
C GLY A 1063 -31.81 35.57 2.89
N VAL A 1064 -30.75 34.76 2.97
CA VAL A 1064 -29.56 34.92 2.13
C VAL A 1064 -29.96 34.73 0.67
N PRO A 1065 -29.60 35.65 -0.24
CA PRO A 1065 -29.90 35.49 -1.65
C PRO A 1065 -29.24 34.24 -2.24
N ALA A 1066 -29.91 33.61 -3.21
CA ALA A 1066 -29.35 32.46 -3.90
C ALA A 1066 -28.18 32.89 -4.82
N GLY A 1067 -27.10 32.12 -4.83
CA GLY A 1067 -25.93 32.32 -5.68
C GLY A 1067 -24.62 32.37 -4.88
N ASP A 1068 -23.50 32.50 -5.59
CA ASP A 1068 -22.19 32.71 -4.98
C ASP A 1068 -22.01 34.18 -4.61
N LEU A 1069 -21.92 34.44 -3.31
CA LEU A 1069 -21.87 35.79 -2.74
C LEU A 1069 -20.55 36.01 -2.02
N TRP A 1070 -20.05 37.24 -2.08
CA TRP A 1070 -19.14 37.76 -1.07
C TRP A 1070 -19.93 38.58 -0.05
N PHE A 1071 -19.44 38.65 1.18
CA PHE A 1071 -19.96 39.57 2.18
C PHE A 1071 -18.85 40.04 3.12
N THR A 1072 -19.09 41.15 3.81
CA THR A 1072 -18.23 41.70 4.85
C THR A 1072 -19.06 42.23 6.01
N ILE A 1073 -18.51 42.19 7.22
CA ILE A 1073 -19.16 42.74 8.41
C ILE A 1073 -18.68 44.17 8.64
N VAL A 1074 -19.62 45.09 8.75
CA VAL A 1074 -19.35 46.51 8.98
C VAL A 1074 -20.01 46.94 10.29
N ALA A 1075 -19.24 47.64 11.12
CA ALA A 1075 -19.73 48.28 12.33
C ALA A 1075 -20.55 49.53 12.01
N THR A 1076 -21.60 49.76 12.80
CA THR A 1076 -22.39 51.00 12.76
C THR A 1076 -22.55 51.56 14.17
N ASP A 1077 -22.56 52.88 14.29
CA ASP A 1077 -22.83 53.57 15.55
C ASP A 1077 -24.34 53.71 15.83
N GLY A 1078 -25.20 53.27 14.89
CA GLY A 1078 -26.65 53.38 14.95
C GLY A 1078 -27.19 54.80 14.69
N SER A 1079 -26.34 55.76 14.33
CA SER A 1079 -26.71 57.16 14.07
C SER A 1079 -26.78 57.53 12.58
N GLY A 1080 -26.61 56.54 11.69
CA GLY A 1080 -26.59 56.72 10.24
C GLY A 1080 -25.18 56.91 9.66
N THR A 1081 -24.16 56.53 10.43
CA THR A 1081 -22.75 56.51 10.03
C THR A 1081 -22.23 55.08 10.03
N GLU A 1082 -21.67 54.65 8.90
CA GLU A 1082 -21.03 53.34 8.77
C GLU A 1082 -19.50 53.44 8.91
N GLY A 1083 -18.89 52.40 9.49
CA GLY A 1083 -17.44 52.25 9.57
C GLY A 1083 -16.81 51.98 8.19
N THR A 1084 -15.51 52.22 8.07
CA THR A 1084 -14.75 51.79 6.90
C THR A 1084 -14.63 50.26 6.86
N TRP A 1085 -14.20 49.73 5.71
CA TRP A 1085 -13.64 48.39 5.68
C TRP A 1085 -12.34 48.44 4.87
N GLY A 1086 -11.25 48.16 5.59
CA GLY A 1086 -9.86 48.01 5.14
C GLY A 1086 -8.96 49.29 5.22
N VAL A 1087 -7.68 49.19 4.79
CA VAL A 1087 -6.56 50.07 5.21
C VAL A 1087 -6.26 51.30 4.32
N ASP A 1088 -5.38 52.17 4.81
CA ASP A 1088 -5.18 53.54 4.38
C ASP A 1088 -3.78 53.79 3.80
N GLY A 1089 -3.37 55.07 3.74
CA GLY A 1089 -2.29 55.65 2.92
C GLY A 1089 -0.85 55.15 3.10
N SER A 1090 -0.61 54.03 3.78
CA SER A 1090 0.66 53.30 3.74
C SER A 1090 0.56 51.86 3.24
N GLY A 1091 -0.60 51.44 2.71
CA GLY A 1091 -0.68 50.24 1.87
C GLY A 1091 -1.40 49.05 2.48
N GLY A 1092 -2.64 49.25 2.95
CA GLY A 1092 -3.61 48.14 2.95
C GLY A 1092 -5.01 48.64 2.55
N PRO A 1093 -6.13 47.88 2.62
CA PRO A 1093 -7.20 48.10 1.62
C PRO A 1093 -8.28 49.17 1.89
N GLU A 1094 -8.27 50.34 1.27
CA GLU A 1094 -9.34 51.33 1.45
C GLU A 1094 -10.55 51.03 0.52
N GLY A 1095 -11.64 50.46 1.05
CA GLY A 1095 -12.86 50.15 0.27
C GLY A 1095 -13.91 51.28 0.28
N GLY A 1096 -13.94 52.12 -0.78
CA GLY A 1096 -15.04 53.04 -1.13
C GLY A 1096 -14.96 54.45 -0.53
N THR A 1097 -14.99 55.52 -1.35
CA THR A 1097 -14.90 56.93 -0.92
C THR A 1097 -16.23 57.53 -0.41
N ALA A 1098 -17.31 56.75 -0.40
CA ALA A 1098 -18.67 57.14 -0.05
C ALA A 1098 -19.35 56.03 0.76
N PRO A 1099 -20.36 56.34 1.60
CA PRO A 1099 -21.10 55.31 2.30
C PRO A 1099 -21.83 54.39 1.32
N SER A 1100 -22.04 53.12 1.69
CA SER A 1100 -22.75 52.10 0.91
C SER A 1100 -24.18 52.52 0.55
N GLY A 1101 -24.77 53.45 1.32
CA GLY A 1101 -26.16 53.87 1.20
C GLY A 1101 -27.17 52.79 1.61
N GLN A 1102 -26.69 51.61 1.99
CA GLN A 1102 -27.49 50.51 2.50
C GLN A 1102 -27.84 50.76 3.97
N CYS A 1103 -28.97 50.23 4.44
CA CYS A 1103 -29.43 50.39 5.82
C CYS A 1103 -29.74 51.83 6.28
N GLY A 1104 -29.74 52.80 5.37
CA GLY A 1104 -30.06 54.20 5.67
C GLY A 1104 -28.86 55.05 6.09
N ASP A 1105 -27.64 54.54 5.92
CA ASP A 1105 -26.42 55.26 6.27
C ASP A 1105 -26.11 56.38 5.27
N SER A 1106 -25.86 57.57 5.78
CA SER A 1106 -25.72 58.81 5.01
C SER A 1106 -24.32 59.41 5.08
N ALA A 1107 -23.44 58.86 5.92
CA ALA A 1107 -22.06 59.27 6.12
C ALA A 1107 -21.14 58.07 6.43
N ARG A 1108 -19.84 58.23 6.16
CA ARG A 1108 -18.77 57.24 6.44
C ARG A 1108 -17.80 57.82 7.47
N GLU A 1109 -17.43 57.06 8.49
CA GLU A 1109 -16.45 57.48 9.51
C GLU A 1109 -15.02 57.10 9.09
N ASN A 1110 -14.24 58.04 8.53
CA ASN A 1110 -12.87 57.79 8.05
C ASN A 1110 -11.76 58.04 9.10
N LEU A 1111 -12.09 58.26 10.38
CA LEU A 1111 -11.16 58.84 11.38
C LEU A 1111 -10.92 58.00 12.64
N GLY A 1112 -11.11 56.68 12.56
CA GLY A 1112 -10.33 55.75 13.39
C GLY A 1112 -10.88 55.40 14.78
N SER A 1113 -12.17 55.08 14.90
CA SER A 1113 -12.67 54.37 16.09
C SER A 1113 -12.82 52.85 15.87
N CYS A 1114 -13.12 52.42 14.64
CA CYS A 1114 -13.12 51.01 14.20
C CYS A 1114 -12.80 50.90 12.69
N PRO A 1115 -11.64 50.35 12.29
CA PRO A 1115 -11.26 50.19 10.89
C PRO A 1115 -11.99 49.06 10.15
#